data_AF-A0A5C8FA11-F1
#
_entry.id   AF-A0A5C8FA11-F1
#
_cell.length_a   1.000
_cell.length_b   1.000
_cell.length_c   1.000
_cell.angle_alpha   90.00
_cell.angle_beta   90.00
_cell.angle_gamma   90.00
#
_symmetry.space_group_name_H-M   'P 1'
#
loop_
_entity.id
_entity.type
_entity.pdbx_description
1 polymer ?
#
loop_
_entity_poly.entity_id
_entity_poly.type
_entity_poly.pdbx_seq_one_letter_code
_entity_poly.pdbx_strand_id
1 'polypeptide(L)'
;MEQFIDVVNFEIEAGHGGAGCVSFRREAHVPMGGPDGGNGGEGGDVIVRVDARINSFGKIKSRKRFRARDGEPGRARLSDGKKGDDVVIRVPIGTVVYDDDTNNILADLLEDGQSFTAARGGKGGKGNKFYATATNQAPDYAQHGLDGEKLNIRLEVKLIADIGLVGMPNAGKSSLLARLTRANPKIASYPFTTLTPNLGVCYLDYERSFVIADIPGIIEGASEGAGLGLTFLRHIERTGALCFVIDLTDEDVLDTYKKLRNELKKYSKELIKKKSIIVLNKTDMLEEDEIKEKVKAIEKAVKKEYKNNKETHYEEPEIFALSVFSLDGELLDKVTNAFYKANEERYDNAKKETKEPLLLNQNKTKSKLKTKRVFGPVVSKRLGNSLGIDVIPHKTCSYNCIYCQLGSEENTKTNLANYYSVDEIIYELKEALLNNKNIDYITFAGSGEPTLYKDLKKLIYEIKQITDIPVCIITNGSLFYKQEMRSNLLMADLIIPSLDAGNMDTFKLIDQPNKEIDFDKMVNGLIEFRRVFEGEYWLEVFLLKGINDSEEELDDIIKIVNKIKPDRVQLVTATRRTANEKAKALTDEEMEKAKKYFEANCSIEIDVPSVSDKAKGNTKKITEEDIVNFLMRQPDTVHMIAISFNEDEKRVSELLKKLVESGKVREEIVNGVLSYAVNI
;
A
#
# COMPACT_ATOMS: atom_id res chain seq x y z
N MET A 1 -7.33 35.98 4.25
CA MET A 1 -7.36 34.93 3.21
C MET A 1 -5.93 34.68 2.78
N GLU A 2 -5.37 33.52 3.10
CA GLU A 2 -4.03 33.14 2.62
C GLU A 2 -4.10 32.94 1.10
N GLN A 3 -3.30 33.71 0.36
CA GLN A 3 -3.22 33.64 -1.10
C GLN A 3 -2.70 32.25 -1.51
N PHE A 4 -3.40 31.55 -2.40
CA PHE A 4 -2.94 30.28 -2.94
C PHE A 4 -1.73 30.46 -3.84
N ILE A 5 -0.70 29.65 -3.61
CA ILE A 5 0.53 29.64 -4.38
C ILE A 5 0.82 28.18 -4.76
N ASP A 6 0.88 27.95 -6.07
CA ASP A 6 1.05 26.65 -6.74
C ASP A 6 2.47 26.41 -7.24
N VAL A 7 3.30 27.46 -7.31
CA VAL A 7 4.72 27.40 -7.66
C VAL A 7 5.56 28.23 -6.69
N VAL A 8 6.67 27.68 -6.21
CA VAL A 8 7.65 28.37 -5.36
C VAL A 8 9.07 27.90 -5.66
N ASN A 9 10.03 28.82 -5.56
CA ASN A 9 11.45 28.52 -5.75
C ASN A 9 12.18 28.81 -4.44
N PHE A 10 13.12 27.93 -4.07
CA PHE A 10 13.90 28.04 -2.85
C PHE A 10 15.36 27.70 -3.09
N GLU A 11 16.23 28.40 -2.38
CA GLU A 11 17.60 27.94 -2.16
C GLU A 11 17.60 26.96 -0.99
N ILE A 12 18.12 25.75 -1.17
CA ILE A 12 18.29 24.78 -0.09
C ILE A 12 19.76 24.49 0.17
N GLU A 13 20.11 24.36 1.45
CA GLU A 13 21.47 24.07 1.89
C GLU A 13 21.45 23.10 3.07
N ALA A 14 22.06 21.95 2.90
CA ALA A 14 22.23 20.98 3.98
C ALA A 14 23.34 21.43 4.94
N GLY A 15 23.35 20.87 6.15
CA GLY A 15 24.37 21.19 7.14
C GLY A 15 25.75 20.68 6.73
N HIS A 16 26.81 21.41 7.06
CA HIS A 16 28.18 20.91 6.94
C HIS A 16 28.48 19.89 8.04
N GLY A 17 29.38 18.94 7.78
CA GLY A 17 29.88 18.04 8.79
C GLY A 17 30.76 18.76 9.82
N GLY A 18 30.72 18.33 11.07
CA GLY A 18 31.61 18.83 12.11
C GLY A 18 33.05 18.39 11.89
N ALA A 19 34.02 19.19 12.35
CA ALA A 19 35.43 18.82 12.26
C ALA A 19 35.81 17.75 13.31
N GLY A 20 36.73 16.85 12.94
CA GLY A 20 37.37 15.96 13.90
C GLY A 20 38.31 16.73 14.83
N CYS A 21 38.47 16.25 16.06
CA CYS A 21 39.33 16.88 17.06
C CYS A 21 40.73 16.27 17.08
N VAL A 22 41.75 17.11 17.25
CA VAL A 22 43.09 16.67 17.68
C VAL A 22 43.21 16.90 19.18
N SER A 23 43.28 15.81 19.94
CA SER A 23 43.46 15.87 21.39
C SER A 23 44.31 14.70 21.89
N PHE A 24 44.97 14.90 23.03
CA PHE A 24 45.76 13.89 23.72
C PHE A 24 45.40 13.85 25.21
N ARG A 25 45.40 12.65 25.79
CA ARG A 25 45.11 12.47 27.21
C ARG A 25 46.18 13.13 28.08
N ARG A 26 45.75 13.81 29.14
CA ARG A 26 46.64 14.43 30.14
C ARG A 26 46.26 13.92 31.52
N GLU A 27 47.17 13.18 32.16
CA GLU A 27 47.01 12.60 33.49
C GLU A 27 48.27 12.88 34.31
N ALA A 28 48.12 13.09 35.62
CA ALA A 28 49.17 13.63 36.50
C ALA A 28 50.46 12.76 36.60
N HIS A 29 50.44 11.53 36.10
CA HIS A 29 51.57 10.59 36.12
C HIS A 29 51.83 9.90 34.77
N VAL A 30 51.23 10.39 33.67
CA VAL A 30 51.44 9.86 32.32
C VAL A 30 52.05 10.99 31.45
N PRO A 31 53.38 10.97 31.20
CA PRO A 31 54.06 12.06 30.49
C PRO A 31 53.58 12.27 29.05
N MET A 32 53.20 11.19 28.36
CA MET A 32 52.70 11.20 26.98
C MET A 32 51.46 10.32 26.86
N GLY A 33 50.28 10.90 27.11
CA GLY A 33 49.01 10.20 26.93
C GLY A 33 48.70 10.01 25.44
N GLY A 34 48.13 8.85 25.10
CA GLY A 34 47.70 8.57 23.72
C GLY A 34 46.59 9.51 23.24
N PRO A 35 46.33 9.56 21.92
CA PRO A 35 45.33 10.43 21.31
C PRO A 35 43.92 10.13 21.85
N ASP A 36 43.12 11.18 22.03
CA ASP A 36 41.72 11.09 22.52
C ASP A 36 40.77 12.09 21.85
N GLY A 37 41.09 12.61 20.67
CA GLY A 37 40.17 13.44 19.90
C GLY A 37 39.04 12.63 19.27
N GLY A 38 37.80 13.04 19.52
CA GLY A 38 36.59 12.48 18.90
C GLY A 38 36.36 12.96 17.45
N ASN A 39 35.45 12.28 16.76
CA ASN A 39 35.00 12.61 15.41
C ASN A 39 33.97 13.75 15.42
N GLY A 40 33.87 14.51 14.33
CA GLY A 40 32.77 15.44 14.14
C GLY A 40 31.46 14.74 13.79
N GLY A 41 30.34 15.39 14.11
CA GLY A 41 28.99 14.92 13.76
C GLY A 41 28.64 15.18 12.30
N GLU A 42 27.66 14.46 11.77
CA GLU A 42 27.15 14.69 10.42
C GLU A 42 26.28 15.95 10.37
N GLY A 43 26.23 16.62 9.21
CA GLY A 43 25.29 17.71 8.98
C GLY A 43 23.84 17.23 8.87
N GLY A 44 22.89 18.10 9.16
CA GLY A 44 21.47 17.83 8.96
C GLY A 44 21.06 17.85 7.48
N ASP A 45 20.04 17.08 7.12
CA ASP A 45 19.50 16.95 5.77
C ASP A 45 18.38 17.97 5.50
N VAL A 46 18.13 18.30 4.23
CA VAL A 46 16.92 19.03 3.80
C VAL A 46 15.96 18.06 3.12
N ILE A 47 14.77 17.92 3.69
CA ILE A 47 13.78 16.91 3.31
C ILE A 47 12.49 17.60 2.87
N VAL A 48 12.00 17.27 1.67
CA VAL A 48 10.65 17.64 1.22
C VAL A 48 9.70 16.50 1.61
N ARG A 49 8.59 16.80 2.31
CA ARG A 49 7.64 15.79 2.79
C ARG A 49 6.20 16.21 2.50
N VAL A 50 5.42 15.28 1.98
CA VAL A 50 3.98 15.48 1.77
C VAL A 50 3.25 15.49 3.11
N ASP A 51 2.36 16.47 3.29
CA ASP A 51 1.42 16.52 4.40
C ASP A 51 0.03 16.82 3.81
N ALA A 52 -0.87 15.84 3.84
CA ALA A 52 -2.23 15.93 3.29
C ALA A 52 -3.07 17.09 3.87
N ARG A 53 -2.65 17.69 4.99
CA ARG A 53 -3.31 18.87 5.57
C ARG A 53 -2.86 20.18 4.93
N ILE A 54 -1.86 20.14 4.04
CA ILE A 54 -1.30 21.30 3.36
C ILE A 54 -1.81 21.31 1.92
N ASN A 55 -2.55 22.36 1.59
CA ASN A 55 -3.20 22.49 0.28
C ASN A 55 -2.53 23.54 -0.61
N SER A 56 -1.47 24.23 -0.14
CA SER A 56 -0.75 25.28 -0.88
C SER A 56 0.64 25.57 -0.33
N PHE A 57 1.48 26.23 -1.13
CA PHE A 57 2.78 26.74 -0.70
C PHE A 57 2.73 28.07 0.06
N GLY A 58 1.54 28.58 0.41
CA GLY A 58 1.38 29.89 1.03
C GLY A 58 2.19 30.10 2.30
N LYS A 59 2.29 29.07 3.14
CA LYS A 59 3.05 29.12 4.41
C LYS A 59 4.57 29.15 4.21
N ILE A 60 5.05 28.70 3.06
CA ILE A 60 6.48 28.57 2.76
C ILE A 60 6.99 29.60 1.76
N LYS A 61 6.13 30.26 0.96
CA LYS A 61 6.52 31.25 -0.05
C LYS A 61 7.36 32.41 0.50
N SER A 62 7.11 32.87 1.73
CA SER A 62 7.84 34.00 2.31
C SER A 62 9.30 33.67 2.62
N ARG A 63 9.64 32.38 2.72
CA ARG A 63 11.01 31.91 2.96
C ARG A 63 11.73 31.78 1.63
N LYS A 64 12.89 32.41 1.50
CA LYS A 64 13.72 32.30 0.30
C LYS A 64 14.75 31.16 0.37
N ARG A 65 15.11 30.76 1.59
CA ARG A 65 16.15 29.75 1.84
C ARG A 65 15.77 28.82 2.99
N PHE A 66 16.08 27.53 2.83
CA PHE A 66 16.00 26.52 3.89
C PHE A 66 17.40 25.96 4.14
N ARG A 67 17.89 26.08 5.37
CA ARG A 67 19.23 25.63 5.77
C ARG A 67 19.15 24.67 6.95
N ALA A 68 19.66 23.46 6.80
CA ALA A 68 19.78 22.50 7.89
C ALA A 68 20.96 22.83 8.81
N ARG A 69 20.98 22.28 10.03
CA ARG A 69 22.05 22.61 11.00
C ARG A 69 23.33 21.83 10.70
N ASP A 70 24.45 22.48 10.94
CA ASP A 70 25.78 21.88 10.83
C ASP A 70 26.00 20.85 11.97
N GLY A 71 26.82 19.84 11.72
CA GLY A 71 27.25 18.87 12.72
C GLY A 71 28.20 19.50 13.73
N GLU A 72 28.14 19.07 14.99
CA GLU A 72 29.06 19.59 16.01
C GLU A 72 30.47 19.05 15.82
N PRO A 73 31.52 19.81 16.17
CA PRO A 73 32.88 19.30 16.14
C PRO A 73 33.09 18.22 17.22
N GLY A 74 34.00 17.30 16.94
CA GLY A 74 34.51 16.37 17.96
C GLY A 74 35.22 17.12 19.09
N ARG A 75 35.35 16.47 20.24
CA ARG A 75 36.00 17.04 21.43
C ARG A 75 37.00 16.06 22.03
N ALA A 76 37.77 16.53 23.01
CA ALA A 76 38.66 15.70 23.81
C ALA A 76 37.90 14.58 24.54
N ARG A 77 38.64 13.63 25.11
CA ARG A 77 38.09 12.47 25.86
C ARG A 77 37.17 11.57 25.04
N LEU A 78 37.50 11.37 23.75
CA LEU A 78 36.78 10.50 22.83
C LEU A 78 35.31 10.90 22.62
N SER A 79 35.02 12.20 22.75
CA SER A 79 33.66 12.72 22.61
C SER A 79 33.38 13.09 21.16
N ASP A 80 32.59 12.28 20.49
CA ASP A 80 32.14 12.57 19.13
C ASP A 80 31.09 13.70 19.11
N GLY A 81 31.06 14.45 18.01
CA GLY A 81 30.11 15.54 17.77
C GLY A 81 28.73 15.02 17.40
N LYS A 82 27.69 15.75 17.82
CA LYS A 82 26.28 15.44 17.53
C LYS A 82 25.93 15.75 16.07
N LYS A 83 25.04 14.95 15.46
CA LYS A 83 24.42 15.27 14.15
C LYS A 83 23.65 16.59 14.24
N GLY A 84 23.76 17.42 13.20
CA GLY A 84 22.91 18.59 13.01
C GLY A 84 21.45 18.21 12.77
N ASP A 85 20.52 19.05 13.23
CA ASP A 85 19.08 18.84 13.04
C ASP A 85 18.66 19.02 11.57
N ASP A 86 17.86 18.07 11.06
CA ASP A 86 17.30 18.11 9.71
C ASP A 86 16.23 19.20 9.57
N VAL A 87 16.02 19.69 8.34
CA VAL A 87 14.95 20.63 7.99
C VAL A 87 13.93 19.95 7.10
N VAL A 88 12.66 19.97 7.52
CA VAL A 88 11.55 19.38 6.75
C VAL A 88 10.69 20.48 6.14
N ILE A 89 10.65 20.53 4.81
CA ILE A 89 9.77 21.37 4.00
C ILE A 89 8.49 20.56 3.73
N ARG A 90 7.36 20.98 4.30
CA ARG A 90 6.09 20.27 4.10
C ARG A 90 5.33 20.81 2.90
N VAL A 91 4.82 19.92 2.06
CA VAL A 91 4.23 20.24 0.74
C VAL A 91 2.90 19.52 0.50
N PRO A 92 2.03 20.03 -0.39
CA PRO A 92 0.80 19.36 -0.80
C PRO A 92 1.05 18.05 -1.57
N ILE A 93 0.03 17.20 -1.64
CA ILE A 93 -0.03 16.05 -2.55
C ILE A 93 0.01 16.55 -4.01
N GLY A 94 0.70 15.83 -4.88
CA GLY A 94 0.87 16.19 -6.30
C GLY A 94 1.97 17.23 -6.52
N THR A 95 2.89 17.37 -5.56
CA THR A 95 4.04 18.28 -5.67
C THR A 95 5.16 17.62 -6.45
N VAL A 96 5.59 18.27 -7.53
CA VAL A 96 6.79 17.91 -8.28
C VAL A 96 7.93 18.81 -7.85
N VAL A 97 9.08 18.19 -7.55
CA VAL A 97 10.33 18.85 -7.17
C VAL A 97 11.22 18.92 -8.39
N TYR A 98 11.62 20.12 -8.78
CA TYR A 98 12.55 20.39 -9.87
C TYR A 98 13.86 20.94 -9.32
N ASP A 99 14.95 20.63 -10.00
CA ASP A 99 16.18 21.43 -9.96
C ASP A 99 15.93 22.69 -10.81
N ASP A 100 15.97 23.87 -10.20
CA ASP A 100 15.63 25.13 -10.88
C ASP A 100 16.71 25.55 -11.88
N ASP A 101 17.97 25.12 -11.68
CA ASP A 101 19.09 25.48 -12.55
C ASP A 101 19.11 24.59 -13.80
N THR A 102 18.80 23.29 -13.68
CA THR A 102 18.82 22.32 -14.79
C THR A 102 17.45 22.00 -15.38
N ASN A 103 16.38 22.43 -14.71
CA ASN A 103 14.98 22.13 -15.03
C ASN A 103 14.63 20.63 -15.03
N ASN A 104 15.48 19.80 -14.44
CA ASN A 104 15.25 18.35 -14.31
C ASN A 104 14.30 18.06 -13.15
N ILE A 105 13.44 17.05 -13.32
CA ILE A 105 12.60 16.54 -12.24
C ILE A 105 13.47 15.73 -11.28
N LEU A 106 13.47 16.13 -10.02
CA LEU A 106 14.17 15.44 -8.94
C LEU A 106 13.26 14.41 -8.26
N ALA A 107 11.97 14.73 -8.08
CA ALA A 107 10.98 13.83 -7.49
C ALA A 107 9.55 14.25 -7.84
N ASP A 108 8.64 13.26 -7.90
CA ASP A 108 7.19 13.48 -7.94
C ASP A 108 6.57 12.89 -6.67
N LEU A 109 5.79 13.69 -5.96
CA LEU A 109 5.27 13.38 -4.62
C LEU A 109 3.74 13.28 -4.66
N LEU A 110 3.25 12.04 -4.74
CA LEU A 110 1.85 11.70 -5.03
C LEU A 110 1.09 11.11 -3.83
N GLU A 111 1.79 10.71 -2.77
CA GLU A 111 1.19 10.07 -1.59
C GLU A 111 1.42 10.87 -0.30
N ASP A 112 0.47 10.80 0.64
CA ASP A 112 0.62 11.43 1.95
C ASP A 112 1.78 10.82 2.74
N GLY A 113 2.54 11.66 3.44
CA GLY A 113 3.73 11.25 4.18
C GLY A 113 4.95 10.89 3.33
N GLN A 114 4.82 10.80 2.00
CA GLN A 114 5.94 10.56 1.08
C GLN A 114 7.00 11.66 1.27
N SER A 115 8.27 11.28 1.33
CA SER A 115 9.36 12.24 1.52
C SER A 115 10.53 12.00 0.59
N PHE A 116 11.17 13.08 0.18
CA PHE A 116 12.33 13.10 -0.69
C PHE A 116 13.43 13.95 -0.03
N THR A 117 14.62 13.39 0.14
CA THR A 117 15.80 14.15 0.62
C THR A 117 16.35 14.96 -0.54
N ALA A 118 16.10 16.27 -0.50
CA ALA A 118 16.46 17.18 -1.58
C ALA A 118 17.92 17.65 -1.50
N ALA A 119 18.51 17.72 -0.29
CA ALA A 119 19.94 17.97 -0.10
C ALA A 119 20.46 17.17 1.10
N ARG A 120 21.58 16.46 0.93
CA ARG A 120 22.21 15.64 1.97
C ARG A 120 23.25 16.41 2.79
N GLY A 121 23.25 16.15 4.09
CA GLY A 121 24.22 16.70 5.05
C GLY A 121 25.65 16.22 4.80
N GLY A 122 26.60 17.10 5.08
CA GLY A 122 28.04 16.82 4.98
C GLY A 122 28.49 15.81 6.03
N LYS A 123 29.43 14.93 5.66
CA LYS A 123 29.97 13.92 6.59
C LYS A 123 30.87 14.55 7.64
N GLY A 124 30.78 14.07 8.88
CA GLY A 124 31.66 14.48 9.97
C GLY A 124 33.12 14.03 9.76
N GLY A 125 34.06 14.90 10.12
CA GLY A 125 35.49 14.65 10.03
C GLY A 125 36.00 13.69 11.11
N LYS A 126 36.98 12.85 10.77
CA LYS A 126 37.59 11.91 11.71
C LYS A 126 38.58 12.58 12.68
N GLY A 127 38.45 12.30 13.96
CA GLY A 127 39.38 12.78 15.00
C GLY A 127 40.72 12.07 14.96
N ASN A 128 41.73 12.61 15.66
CA ASN A 128 43.08 12.03 15.63
C ASN A 128 43.13 10.61 16.20
N LYS A 129 42.21 10.24 17.12
CA LYS A 129 42.10 8.86 17.62
C LYS A 129 41.83 7.85 16.51
N PHE A 130 41.01 8.21 15.52
CA PHE A 130 40.65 7.32 14.41
C PHE A 130 41.86 6.89 13.58
N TYR A 131 42.86 7.77 13.46
CA TYR A 131 44.09 7.53 12.69
C TYR A 131 45.18 6.80 13.48
N ALA A 132 44.97 6.51 14.76
CA ALA A 132 45.96 5.85 15.60
C ALA A 132 46.12 4.38 15.18
N THR A 133 47.32 4.01 14.73
CA THR A 133 47.68 2.64 14.36
C THR A 133 48.91 2.18 15.14
N ALA A 134 49.27 0.89 15.05
CA ALA A 134 50.46 0.35 15.73
C ALA A 134 51.76 1.09 15.32
N THR A 135 51.81 1.60 14.09
CA THR A 135 52.93 2.36 13.53
C THR A 135 52.76 3.89 13.65
N ASN A 136 51.52 4.39 13.76
CA ASN A 136 51.20 5.81 13.97
C ASN A 136 50.47 6.01 15.31
N GLN A 137 51.21 5.95 16.41
CA GLN A 137 50.61 5.86 17.76
C GLN A 137 50.07 7.19 18.30
N ALA A 138 50.57 8.32 17.79
CA ALA A 138 50.20 9.66 18.24
C ALA A 138 49.97 10.61 17.04
N PRO A 139 48.90 10.39 16.25
CA PRO A 139 48.57 11.29 15.15
C PRO A 139 48.23 12.68 15.69
N ASP A 140 48.83 13.71 15.09
CA ASP A 140 48.66 15.12 15.42
C ASP A 140 47.73 15.86 14.44
N TYR A 141 47.04 15.11 13.59
CA TYR A 141 46.11 15.63 12.59
C TYR A 141 44.71 15.03 12.74
N ALA A 142 43.71 15.77 12.27
CA ALA A 142 42.32 15.35 12.18
C ALA A 142 41.72 15.81 10.85
N GLN A 143 40.66 15.15 10.40
CA GLN A 143 39.95 15.52 9.19
C GLN A 143 38.94 16.62 9.49
N HIS A 144 38.82 17.59 8.59
CA HIS A 144 37.69 18.52 8.58
C HIS A 144 36.41 17.79 8.17
N GLY A 145 35.25 18.33 8.54
CA GLY A 145 33.97 17.84 8.02
C GLY A 145 33.79 18.25 6.56
N LEU A 146 32.98 17.49 5.83
CA LEU A 146 32.64 17.79 4.45
C LEU A 146 31.50 18.79 4.37
N ASP A 147 31.43 19.51 3.24
CA ASP A 147 30.34 20.43 2.99
C ASP A 147 29.03 19.70 2.71
N GLY A 148 27.92 20.29 3.15
CA GLY A 148 26.57 19.84 2.80
C GLY A 148 26.20 20.23 1.37
N GLU A 149 25.28 19.48 0.77
CA GLU A 149 24.78 19.78 -0.57
C GLU A 149 24.01 21.11 -0.60
N LYS A 150 24.13 21.81 -1.73
CA LYS A 150 23.45 23.09 -1.99
C LYS A 150 22.86 23.11 -3.38
N LEU A 151 21.59 23.52 -3.49
CA LEU A 151 20.77 23.38 -4.69
C LEU A 151 19.66 24.44 -4.70
N ASN A 152 19.30 24.95 -5.87
CA ASN A 152 18.06 25.71 -6.07
C ASN A 152 16.96 24.75 -6.51
N ILE A 153 15.87 24.65 -5.74
CA ILE A 153 14.71 23.84 -6.12
C ILE A 153 13.52 24.70 -6.49
N ARG A 154 12.74 24.21 -7.45
CA ARG A 154 11.39 24.71 -7.75
C ARG A 154 10.37 23.63 -7.42
N LEU A 155 9.35 24.00 -6.66
CA LEU A 155 8.23 23.13 -6.32
C LEU A 155 6.99 23.58 -7.08
N GLU A 156 6.30 22.64 -7.71
CA GLU A 156 5.07 22.88 -8.45
C GLU A 156 3.99 21.87 -8.04
N VAL A 157 2.77 22.33 -7.74
CA VAL A 157 1.63 21.42 -7.50
C VAL A 157 0.86 21.17 -8.80
N LYS A 158 0.75 19.91 -9.22
CA LYS A 158 -0.07 19.50 -10.37
C LYS A 158 -1.50 19.16 -9.91
N LEU A 159 -2.44 20.09 -9.99
CA LEU A 159 -3.88 19.85 -9.82
C LEU A 159 -4.55 19.59 -11.18
N ILE A 160 -5.02 18.37 -11.47
CA ILE A 160 -5.54 18.02 -12.80
C ILE A 160 -6.68 17.00 -12.69
N ALA A 161 -7.88 17.39 -13.15
CA ALA A 161 -8.93 16.44 -13.50
C ALA A 161 -8.72 15.99 -14.95
N ASP A 162 -8.89 14.72 -15.26
CA ASP A 162 -8.67 14.17 -16.60
C ASP A 162 -9.79 14.55 -17.57
N ILE A 163 -11.04 14.59 -17.08
CA ILE A 163 -12.22 15.00 -17.85
C ILE A 163 -12.93 16.19 -17.19
N GLY A 164 -13.24 17.21 -17.97
CA GLY A 164 -14.12 18.31 -17.55
C GLY A 164 -15.52 18.23 -18.17
N LEU A 165 -16.58 18.17 -17.35
CA LEU A 165 -17.97 18.20 -17.82
C LEU A 165 -18.44 19.65 -18.04
N VAL A 166 -18.89 19.97 -19.25
CA VAL A 166 -19.36 21.31 -19.66
C VAL A 166 -20.79 21.21 -20.20
N GLY A 167 -21.67 22.13 -19.84
CA GLY A 167 -23.07 22.08 -20.27
C GLY A 167 -23.94 23.10 -19.54
N MET A 168 -25.18 23.27 -20.00
CA MET A 168 -26.15 24.19 -19.41
C MET A 168 -26.45 23.85 -17.92
N PRO A 169 -26.88 24.83 -17.10
CA PRO A 169 -27.55 24.51 -15.84
C PRO A 169 -28.65 23.46 -16.10
N ASN A 170 -28.80 22.49 -15.20
CA ASN A 170 -29.79 21.41 -15.31
C ASN A 170 -29.66 20.44 -16.51
N ALA A 171 -28.59 20.52 -17.31
CA ALA A 171 -28.29 19.53 -18.36
C ALA A 171 -27.99 18.12 -17.80
N GLY A 172 -27.80 17.98 -16.47
CA GLY A 172 -27.55 16.72 -15.79
C GLY A 172 -26.06 16.39 -15.57
N LYS A 173 -25.17 17.39 -15.58
CA LYS A 173 -23.72 17.23 -15.35
C LYS A 173 -23.40 16.52 -14.03
N SER A 174 -23.92 17.01 -12.91
CA SER A 174 -23.65 16.44 -11.59
C SER A 174 -24.26 15.05 -11.43
N SER A 175 -25.41 14.80 -12.07
CA SER A 175 -26.03 13.47 -12.12
C SER A 175 -25.18 12.49 -12.94
N LEU A 176 -24.66 12.92 -14.08
CA LEU A 176 -23.75 12.13 -14.91
C LEU A 176 -22.45 11.82 -14.16
N LEU A 177 -21.87 12.81 -13.47
CA LEU A 177 -20.72 12.62 -12.59
C LEU A 177 -21.01 11.54 -11.55
N ALA A 178 -22.08 11.69 -10.76
CA ALA A 178 -22.44 10.76 -9.70
C ALA A 178 -22.73 9.34 -10.22
N ARG A 179 -23.23 9.21 -11.45
CA ARG A 179 -23.50 7.92 -12.08
C ARG A 179 -22.22 7.23 -12.59
N LEU A 180 -21.31 8.00 -13.18
CA LEU A 180 -20.01 7.50 -13.67
C LEU A 180 -19.04 7.16 -12.52
N THR A 181 -19.13 7.86 -11.40
CA THR A 181 -18.23 7.69 -10.25
C THR A 181 -18.97 6.87 -9.20
N ARG A 182 -18.63 5.58 -9.04
CA ARG A 182 -19.37 4.63 -8.17
C ARG A 182 -19.62 5.22 -6.76
N ALA A 183 -20.82 5.78 -6.60
CA ALA A 183 -21.51 6.25 -5.39
C ALA A 183 -20.68 6.95 -4.29
N ASN A 184 -20.22 8.18 -4.57
CA ASN A 184 -20.32 9.40 -3.74
C ASN A 184 -19.25 10.40 -4.19
N PRO A 185 -19.58 11.39 -5.06
CA PRO A 185 -18.62 12.44 -5.41
C PRO A 185 -18.16 13.14 -4.13
N LYS A 186 -16.84 13.12 -3.87
CA LYS A 186 -16.27 13.85 -2.74
C LYS A 186 -16.38 15.33 -3.07
N ILE A 187 -17.27 16.04 -2.37
CA ILE A 187 -17.35 17.51 -2.42
C ILE A 187 -16.06 18.03 -1.79
N ALA A 188 -15.07 18.36 -2.62
CA ALA A 188 -13.80 18.86 -2.17
C ALA A 188 -13.79 20.39 -2.30
N SER A 189 -13.67 21.07 -1.16
CA SER A 189 -13.57 22.53 -1.09
C SER A 189 -12.15 22.97 -1.43
N TYR A 190 -11.87 23.21 -2.72
CA TYR A 190 -10.60 23.78 -3.14
C TYR A 190 -10.64 25.31 -2.97
N PRO A 191 -9.69 25.92 -2.25
CA PRO A 191 -9.72 27.37 -1.96
C PRO A 191 -9.53 28.30 -3.17
N PHE A 192 -9.46 27.76 -4.39
CA PHE A 192 -9.10 28.48 -5.63
C PHE A 192 -10.29 28.60 -6.58
N THR A 193 -11.45 28.12 -6.14
CA THR A 193 -12.70 28.11 -6.89
C THR A 193 -13.75 28.80 -6.03
N THR A 194 -14.34 29.91 -6.48
CA THR A 194 -15.50 30.50 -5.77
C THR A 194 -16.76 29.65 -5.86
N LEU A 195 -16.77 28.69 -6.77
CA LEU A 195 -17.75 27.62 -6.88
C LEU A 195 -17.02 26.30 -6.71
N THR A 196 -17.31 25.56 -5.66
CA THR A 196 -16.75 24.24 -5.37
C THR A 196 -17.04 23.28 -6.53
N PRO A 197 -16.04 22.84 -7.32
CA PRO A 197 -16.28 21.86 -8.37
C PRO A 197 -16.56 20.49 -7.74
N ASN A 198 -17.56 19.78 -8.26
CA ASN A 198 -17.79 18.40 -7.87
C ASN A 198 -16.78 17.52 -8.61
N LEU A 199 -15.92 16.83 -7.87
CA LEU A 199 -15.00 15.85 -8.42
C LEU A 199 -15.50 14.45 -8.12
N GLY A 200 -15.20 13.53 -9.02
CA GLY A 200 -15.34 12.11 -8.73
C GLY A 200 -14.39 11.28 -9.56
N VAL A 201 -13.98 10.15 -9.01
CA VAL A 201 -13.05 9.22 -9.65
C VAL A 201 -13.87 8.15 -10.35
N CYS A 202 -13.59 7.98 -11.64
CA CYS A 202 -14.21 6.96 -12.48
C CYS A 202 -13.19 5.85 -12.73
N TYR A 203 -13.63 4.61 -12.53
CA TYR A 203 -12.80 3.42 -12.67
C TYR A 203 -13.26 2.65 -13.90
N LEU A 204 -12.39 2.53 -14.90
CA LEU A 204 -12.63 1.71 -16.08
C LEU A 204 -12.32 0.24 -15.78
N ASP A 205 -11.21 0.01 -15.09
CA ASP A 205 -10.82 -1.26 -14.48
C ASP A 205 -9.85 -1.01 -13.30
N TYR A 206 -9.08 -2.03 -12.91
CA TYR A 206 -8.20 -2.02 -11.76
C TYR A 206 -6.95 -1.14 -11.89
N GLU A 207 -6.47 -0.90 -13.11
CA GLU A 207 -5.27 -0.10 -13.37
C GLU A 207 -5.61 1.25 -14.00
N ARG A 208 -6.80 1.33 -14.62
CA ARG A 208 -7.25 2.48 -15.39
C ARG A 208 -8.36 3.21 -14.65
N SER A 209 -7.98 4.31 -14.03
CA SER A 209 -8.90 5.27 -13.42
C SER A 209 -8.61 6.67 -13.93
N PHE A 210 -9.62 7.54 -13.88
CA PHE A 210 -9.49 8.92 -14.28
C PHE A 210 -10.40 9.81 -13.45
N VAL A 211 -9.99 11.06 -13.24
CA VAL A 211 -10.71 12.04 -12.44
C VAL A 211 -11.63 12.85 -13.34
N ILE A 212 -12.90 12.93 -12.97
CA ILE A 212 -13.90 13.76 -13.64
C ILE A 212 -14.20 14.97 -12.75
N ALA A 213 -14.21 16.16 -13.35
CA ALA A 213 -14.67 17.39 -12.73
C ALA A 213 -15.95 17.89 -13.38
N ASP A 214 -16.98 18.16 -12.58
CA ASP A 214 -18.09 19.00 -12.97
C ASP A 214 -17.62 20.45 -12.99
N ILE A 215 -17.82 21.14 -14.12
CA ILE A 215 -17.41 22.52 -14.30
C ILE A 215 -18.64 23.43 -14.11
N PRO A 216 -18.84 23.99 -12.89
CA PRO A 216 -19.88 24.97 -12.67
C PRO A 216 -19.60 26.29 -13.43
N GLY A 217 -20.66 26.92 -13.93
CA GLY A 217 -20.66 28.37 -14.14
C GLY A 217 -19.94 28.94 -15.37
N ILE A 218 -19.82 28.21 -16.49
CA ILE A 218 -19.33 28.85 -17.73
C ILE A 218 -20.37 29.84 -18.31
N ILE A 219 -21.67 29.68 -18.00
CA ILE A 219 -22.77 30.29 -18.78
C ILE A 219 -23.40 31.53 -18.13
N GLU A 220 -23.09 31.82 -16.85
CA GLU A 220 -23.61 33.01 -16.16
C GLU A 220 -22.44 33.91 -15.74
N GLY A 221 -22.19 34.97 -16.54
CA GLY A 221 -21.42 36.14 -16.08
C GLY A 221 -19.89 36.06 -16.18
N ALA A 222 -19.30 35.03 -16.80
CA ALA A 222 -17.83 34.94 -16.96
C ALA A 222 -17.22 36.08 -17.80
N SER A 223 -18.04 36.73 -18.64
CA SER A 223 -17.65 37.91 -19.43
C SER A 223 -17.72 39.24 -18.68
N GLU A 224 -18.35 39.31 -17.50
CA GLU A 224 -18.52 40.54 -16.73
C GLU A 224 -17.70 40.53 -15.42
N GLY A 225 -16.38 40.67 -15.56
CA GLY A 225 -15.59 41.51 -14.65
C GLY A 225 -15.24 41.03 -13.23
N ALA A 226 -15.54 39.80 -12.81
CA ALA A 226 -15.01 39.28 -11.54
C ALA A 226 -13.81 38.35 -11.80
N GLY A 227 -12.63 38.66 -11.25
CA GLY A 227 -11.37 37.89 -11.38
C GLY A 227 -11.39 36.45 -10.83
N LEU A 228 -12.58 35.85 -10.72
CA LEU A 228 -12.93 34.54 -10.20
C LEU A 228 -12.99 33.47 -11.29
N GLY A 229 -13.43 33.84 -12.51
CA GLY A 229 -13.51 32.92 -13.64
C GLY A 229 -12.14 32.53 -14.19
N LEU A 230 -11.22 33.48 -14.32
CA LEU A 230 -9.93 33.23 -14.99
C LEU A 230 -9.07 32.18 -14.26
N THR A 231 -9.10 32.17 -12.93
CA THR A 231 -8.36 31.20 -12.12
C THR A 231 -8.99 29.82 -12.19
N PHE A 232 -10.32 29.69 -12.06
CA PHE A 232 -11.03 28.42 -12.21
C PHE A 232 -10.87 27.82 -13.61
N LEU A 233 -10.99 28.65 -14.64
CA LEU A 233 -10.92 28.22 -16.04
C LEU A 233 -9.48 27.83 -16.47
N ARG A 234 -8.42 28.37 -15.84
CA ARG A 234 -7.04 27.81 -15.96
C ARG A 234 -6.95 26.35 -15.51
N HIS A 235 -7.80 25.91 -14.58
CA HIS A 235 -7.85 24.50 -14.16
C HIS A 235 -8.52 23.63 -15.23
N ILE A 236 -9.50 24.16 -15.97
CA ILE A 236 -10.11 23.49 -17.14
C ILE A 236 -9.12 23.39 -18.29
N GLU A 237 -8.27 24.41 -18.51
CA GLU A 237 -7.18 24.35 -19.49
C GLU A 237 -6.20 23.22 -19.20
N ARG A 238 -6.17 22.67 -17.99
CA ARG A 238 -5.31 21.56 -17.61
C ARG A 238 -5.97 20.18 -17.71
N THR A 239 -7.30 20.09 -17.98
CA THR A 239 -7.96 18.80 -18.25
C THR A 239 -7.38 18.11 -19.48
N GLY A 240 -7.39 16.79 -19.55
CA GLY A 240 -6.92 16.15 -20.79
C GLY A 240 -7.98 16.16 -21.89
N ALA A 241 -9.26 16.02 -21.53
CA ALA A 241 -10.38 16.15 -22.47
C ALA A 241 -11.62 16.85 -21.86
N LEU A 242 -12.58 17.20 -22.72
CA LEU A 242 -13.85 17.84 -22.35
C LEU A 242 -15.05 16.96 -22.73
N CYS A 243 -16.09 16.96 -21.90
CA CYS A 243 -17.35 16.31 -22.20
C CYS A 243 -18.49 17.34 -22.21
N PHE A 244 -19.11 17.54 -23.37
CA PHE A 244 -20.29 18.39 -23.54
C PHE A 244 -21.56 17.63 -23.16
N VAL A 245 -22.19 18.02 -22.07
CA VAL A 245 -23.48 17.47 -21.61
C VAL A 245 -24.59 18.40 -22.07
N ILE A 246 -25.44 17.93 -22.96
CA ILE A 246 -26.53 18.70 -23.57
C ILE A 246 -27.87 18.06 -23.22
N ASP A 247 -28.83 18.89 -22.84
CA ASP A 247 -30.21 18.46 -22.60
C ASP A 247 -30.95 18.27 -23.92
N LEU A 248 -31.47 17.08 -24.18
CA LEU A 248 -32.21 16.79 -25.43
C LEU A 248 -33.63 17.41 -25.43
N THR A 249 -34.15 17.77 -24.26
CA THR A 249 -35.48 18.38 -24.11
C THR A 249 -35.51 19.86 -24.51
N ASP A 250 -34.35 20.49 -24.68
CA ASP A 250 -34.24 21.86 -25.20
C ASP A 250 -34.89 21.98 -26.60
N GLU A 251 -35.57 23.11 -26.85
CA GLU A 251 -36.24 23.40 -28.12
C GLU A 251 -35.25 23.46 -29.30
N ASP A 252 -34.06 24.03 -29.09
CA ASP A 252 -32.98 24.09 -30.09
C ASP A 252 -31.64 23.60 -29.51
N VAL A 253 -31.52 22.27 -29.44
CA VAL A 253 -30.32 21.55 -28.97
C VAL A 253 -29.06 21.94 -29.75
N LEU A 254 -29.22 22.27 -31.05
CA LEU A 254 -28.11 22.63 -31.92
C LEU A 254 -27.58 24.03 -31.59
N ASP A 255 -28.47 24.98 -31.30
CA ASP A 255 -28.10 26.31 -30.84
C ASP A 255 -27.44 26.25 -29.45
N THR A 256 -27.96 25.43 -28.52
CA THR A 256 -27.33 25.19 -27.21
C THR A 256 -25.87 24.73 -27.36
N TYR A 257 -25.62 23.73 -28.21
CA TYR A 257 -24.26 23.26 -28.50
C TYR A 257 -23.36 24.35 -29.07
N LYS A 258 -23.84 25.10 -30.07
CA LYS A 258 -23.07 26.20 -30.70
C LYS A 258 -22.77 27.31 -29.70
N LYS A 259 -23.71 27.65 -28.82
CA LYS A 259 -23.52 28.65 -27.75
C LYS A 259 -22.42 28.22 -26.79
N LEU A 260 -22.49 27.01 -26.24
CA LEU A 260 -21.47 26.45 -25.35
C LEU A 260 -20.08 26.46 -26.00
N ARG A 261 -20.00 26.05 -27.27
CA ARG A 261 -18.74 26.01 -28.01
C ARG A 261 -18.20 27.42 -28.28
N ASN A 262 -19.05 28.36 -28.69
CA ASN A 262 -18.64 29.75 -28.92
C ASN A 262 -18.19 30.44 -27.64
N GLU A 263 -18.80 30.13 -26.51
CA GLU A 263 -18.42 30.65 -25.21
C GLU A 263 -17.05 30.15 -24.76
N LEU A 264 -16.82 28.83 -24.84
CA LEU A 264 -15.49 28.26 -24.62
C LEU A 264 -14.43 28.85 -25.59
N LYS A 265 -14.80 29.07 -26.86
CA LYS A 265 -13.91 29.66 -27.88
C LYS A 265 -13.55 31.11 -27.58
N LYS A 266 -14.51 31.90 -27.09
CA LYS A 266 -14.29 33.30 -26.65
C LYS A 266 -13.33 33.34 -25.47
N TYR A 267 -13.37 32.33 -24.60
CA TYR A 267 -12.51 32.25 -23.43
C TYR A 267 -11.09 31.79 -23.77
N SER A 268 -10.93 30.62 -24.39
CA SER A 268 -9.62 30.07 -24.72
C SER A 268 -9.68 29.30 -26.03
N LYS A 269 -8.85 29.74 -26.99
CA LYS A 269 -8.72 29.06 -28.28
C LYS A 269 -8.15 27.65 -28.13
N GLU A 270 -7.40 27.37 -27.06
CA GLU A 270 -6.79 26.06 -26.79
C GLU A 270 -7.80 25.04 -26.26
N LEU A 271 -8.82 25.46 -25.50
CA LEU A 271 -9.85 24.55 -24.98
C LEU A 271 -10.67 23.88 -26.09
N ILE A 272 -10.95 24.60 -27.17
CA ILE A 272 -11.68 24.09 -28.34
C ILE A 272 -10.88 23.05 -29.13
N LYS A 273 -9.56 23.02 -28.92
CA LYS A 273 -8.64 22.09 -29.59
C LYS A 273 -8.55 20.75 -28.88
N LYS A 274 -9.03 20.64 -27.64
CA LYS A 274 -8.97 19.40 -26.87
C LYS A 274 -9.87 18.34 -27.48
N LYS A 275 -9.53 17.07 -27.23
CA LYS A 275 -10.44 15.96 -27.50
C LYS A 275 -11.74 16.20 -26.73
N SER A 276 -12.86 16.01 -27.42
CA SER A 276 -14.19 16.31 -26.90
C SER A 276 -15.11 15.11 -27.07
N ILE A 277 -15.97 14.89 -26.09
CA ILE A 277 -17.05 13.89 -26.11
C ILE A 277 -18.37 14.64 -25.98
N ILE A 278 -19.44 14.18 -26.64
CA ILE A 278 -20.76 14.79 -26.55
C ILE A 278 -21.73 13.78 -25.95
N VAL A 279 -22.32 14.12 -24.81
CA VAL A 279 -23.38 13.37 -24.13
C VAL A 279 -24.69 14.13 -24.27
N LEU A 280 -25.61 13.53 -25.01
CA LEU A 280 -26.96 13.98 -25.24
C LEU A 280 -27.87 13.30 -24.20
N ASN A 281 -28.21 14.04 -23.14
CA ASN A 281 -28.85 13.51 -21.94
C ASN A 281 -30.38 13.70 -21.94
N LYS A 282 -31.09 13.00 -21.05
CA LYS A 282 -32.56 13.01 -20.85
C LYS A 282 -33.37 12.40 -22.00
N THR A 283 -32.84 11.35 -22.63
CA THR A 283 -33.59 10.61 -23.67
C THR A 283 -34.87 9.97 -23.14
N ASP A 284 -34.99 9.75 -21.83
CA ASP A 284 -36.19 9.20 -21.17
C ASP A 284 -37.42 10.12 -21.24
N MET A 285 -37.24 11.39 -21.60
CA MET A 285 -38.32 12.39 -21.66
C MET A 285 -38.88 12.60 -23.08
N LEU A 286 -38.41 11.85 -24.07
CA LEU A 286 -38.70 12.07 -25.49
C LEU A 286 -39.03 10.76 -26.20
N GLU A 287 -39.81 10.86 -27.26
CA GLU A 287 -40.13 9.73 -28.13
C GLU A 287 -38.95 9.38 -29.05
N GLU A 288 -38.83 8.10 -29.43
CA GLU A 288 -37.69 7.60 -30.22
C GLU A 288 -37.46 8.37 -31.53
N ASP A 289 -38.53 8.78 -32.21
CA ASP A 289 -38.44 9.47 -33.50
C ASP A 289 -37.88 10.89 -33.33
N GLU A 290 -38.26 11.57 -32.24
CA GLU A 290 -37.75 12.90 -31.90
C GLU A 290 -36.27 12.85 -31.49
N ILE A 291 -35.88 11.82 -30.72
CA ILE A 291 -34.47 11.58 -30.36
C ILE A 291 -33.63 11.39 -31.63
N LYS A 292 -34.07 10.53 -32.55
CA LYS A 292 -33.35 10.24 -33.80
C LYS A 292 -33.19 11.50 -34.66
N GLU A 293 -34.20 12.36 -34.71
CA GLU A 293 -34.13 13.63 -35.44
C GLU A 293 -33.11 14.60 -34.84
N LYS A 294 -33.19 14.83 -33.53
CA LYS A 294 -32.30 15.75 -32.79
C LYS A 294 -30.83 15.26 -32.82
N VAL A 295 -30.59 13.96 -32.65
CA VAL A 295 -29.24 13.36 -32.74
C VAL A 295 -28.65 13.57 -34.14
N LYS A 296 -29.42 13.29 -35.20
CA LYS A 296 -28.96 13.50 -36.59
C LYS A 296 -28.63 14.96 -36.89
N ALA A 297 -29.39 15.90 -36.33
CA ALA A 297 -29.13 17.33 -36.49
C ALA A 297 -27.75 17.72 -35.92
N ILE A 298 -27.43 17.22 -34.72
CA ILE A 298 -26.11 17.45 -34.09
C ILE A 298 -24.99 16.75 -34.84
N GLU A 299 -25.15 15.48 -35.19
CA GLU A 299 -24.15 14.73 -35.98
C GLU A 299 -23.80 15.46 -37.28
N LYS A 300 -24.82 15.97 -37.99
CA LYS A 300 -24.61 16.71 -39.25
C LYS A 300 -23.87 18.02 -39.02
N ALA A 301 -24.17 18.73 -37.94
CA ALA A 301 -23.50 19.97 -37.59
C ALA A 301 -22.04 19.76 -37.19
N VAL A 302 -21.77 18.77 -36.34
CA VAL A 302 -20.42 18.33 -35.95
C VAL A 302 -19.63 17.93 -37.20
N LYS A 303 -20.15 17.04 -38.05
CA LYS A 303 -19.46 16.63 -39.30
C LYS A 303 -19.14 17.82 -40.21
N LYS A 304 -20.03 18.81 -40.31
CA LYS A 304 -19.80 20.03 -41.11
C LYS A 304 -18.72 20.93 -40.50
N GLU A 305 -18.69 21.03 -39.18
CA GLU A 305 -17.71 21.84 -38.45
C GLU A 305 -16.30 21.25 -38.55
N TYR A 306 -16.16 19.93 -38.34
CA TYR A 306 -14.86 19.26 -38.36
C TYR A 306 -14.33 19.00 -39.77
N LYS A 307 -15.18 18.89 -40.81
CA LYS A 307 -14.74 18.85 -42.22
C LYS A 307 -14.16 20.18 -42.74
N ASN A 308 -14.58 21.32 -42.17
CA ASN A 308 -14.20 22.64 -42.68
C ASN A 308 -12.92 23.21 -42.04
N ASN A 309 -12.41 22.61 -40.95
CA ASN A 309 -11.16 23.01 -40.30
C ASN A 309 -9.96 22.21 -40.85
N LYS A 310 -9.42 22.62 -42.01
CA LYS A 310 -8.23 22.00 -42.63
C LYS A 310 -6.91 22.26 -41.91
N GLU A 311 -6.88 23.10 -40.87
CA GLU A 311 -5.63 23.53 -40.21
C GLU A 311 -5.31 22.77 -38.92
N THR A 312 -6.16 21.84 -38.49
CA THR A 312 -5.99 21.18 -37.20
C THR A 312 -6.45 19.74 -37.26
N HIS A 313 -5.53 18.80 -37.04
CA HIS A 313 -5.75 17.35 -36.95
C HIS A 313 -6.67 16.95 -35.77
N TYR A 314 -7.93 17.38 -35.75
CA TYR A 314 -8.88 17.01 -34.69
C TYR A 314 -9.70 15.78 -35.10
N GLU A 315 -9.82 14.83 -34.18
CA GLU A 315 -10.73 13.69 -34.30
C GLU A 315 -12.19 14.17 -34.13
N GLU A 316 -13.12 13.59 -34.89
CA GLU A 316 -14.56 13.84 -34.70
C GLU A 316 -14.97 13.33 -33.30
N PRO A 317 -15.74 14.12 -32.53
CA PRO A 317 -16.14 13.73 -31.18
C PRO A 317 -17.08 12.53 -31.21
N GLU A 318 -16.90 11.60 -30.28
CA GLU A 318 -17.86 10.52 -30.04
C GLU A 318 -19.15 11.11 -29.41
N ILE A 319 -20.31 10.72 -29.94
CA ILE A 319 -21.63 11.22 -29.54
C ILE A 319 -22.43 10.08 -28.90
N PHE A 320 -22.93 10.29 -27.69
CA PHE A 320 -23.77 9.33 -26.96
C PHE A 320 -25.12 9.95 -26.65
N ALA A 321 -26.21 9.30 -27.06
CA ALA A 321 -27.56 9.64 -26.60
C ALA A 321 -27.97 8.68 -25.49
N LEU A 322 -28.23 9.20 -24.29
CA LEU A 322 -28.51 8.39 -23.10
C LEU A 322 -29.43 9.10 -22.10
N SER A 323 -30.00 8.33 -21.18
CA SER A 323 -30.55 8.83 -19.94
C SER A 323 -29.61 8.44 -18.80
N VAL A 324 -29.20 9.40 -17.97
CA VAL A 324 -28.38 9.12 -16.78
C VAL A 324 -29.08 8.13 -15.84
N PHE A 325 -30.42 8.11 -15.80
CA PHE A 325 -31.19 7.21 -14.95
C PHE A 325 -31.18 5.76 -15.44
N SER A 326 -31.06 5.54 -16.75
CA SER A 326 -30.97 4.22 -17.36
C SER A 326 -29.54 3.87 -17.81
N LEU A 327 -28.54 4.63 -17.36
CA LEU A 327 -27.14 4.40 -17.74
C LEU A 327 -26.59 3.24 -16.93
N ASP A 328 -26.65 2.03 -17.49
CA ASP A 328 -26.10 0.81 -16.88
C ASP A 328 -25.48 -0.14 -17.93
N GLY A 329 -24.89 -1.23 -17.44
CA GLY A 329 -24.33 -2.31 -18.26
C GLY A 329 -23.42 -1.83 -19.39
N GLU A 330 -23.70 -2.30 -20.60
CA GLU A 330 -22.88 -2.08 -21.79
C GLU A 330 -22.76 -0.59 -22.20
N LEU A 331 -23.81 0.22 -21.96
CA LEU A 331 -23.80 1.64 -22.32
C LEU A 331 -22.88 2.45 -21.39
N LEU A 332 -22.88 2.11 -20.10
CA LEU A 332 -21.97 2.70 -19.12
C LEU A 332 -20.50 2.40 -19.48
N ASP A 333 -20.22 1.15 -19.85
CA ASP A 333 -18.86 0.74 -20.23
C ASP A 333 -18.40 1.47 -21.50
N LYS A 334 -19.27 1.63 -22.50
CA LYS A 334 -18.96 2.39 -23.73
C LYS A 334 -18.60 3.83 -23.45
N VAL A 335 -19.40 4.53 -22.64
CA VAL A 335 -19.16 5.93 -22.27
C VAL A 335 -17.86 6.05 -21.47
N THR A 336 -17.62 5.15 -20.51
CA THR A 336 -16.42 5.20 -19.66
C THR A 336 -15.14 4.92 -20.47
N ASN A 337 -15.18 3.97 -21.41
CA ASN A 337 -14.07 3.68 -22.32
C ASN A 337 -13.73 4.89 -23.20
N ALA A 338 -14.73 5.60 -23.72
CA ALA A 338 -14.52 6.80 -24.53
C ALA A 338 -13.82 7.92 -23.73
N PHE A 339 -14.21 8.11 -22.46
CA PHE A 339 -13.60 9.11 -21.57
C PHE A 339 -12.14 8.77 -21.26
N TYR A 340 -11.82 7.49 -21.08
CA TYR A 340 -10.45 7.05 -20.87
C TYR A 340 -9.58 7.24 -22.13
N LYS A 341 -10.08 6.78 -23.29
CA LYS A 341 -9.38 6.90 -24.59
C LYS A 341 -9.08 8.36 -24.96
N ALA A 342 -9.96 9.29 -24.59
CA ALA A 342 -9.74 10.72 -24.81
C ALA A 342 -8.51 11.28 -24.05
N ASN A 343 -7.96 10.55 -23.08
CA ASN A 343 -6.79 10.92 -22.28
C ASN A 343 -5.55 10.02 -22.50
N GLU A 344 -5.63 9.04 -23.40
CA GLU A 344 -4.60 7.98 -23.59
C GLU A 344 -3.19 8.53 -23.88
N GLU A 345 -3.09 9.58 -24.70
CA GLU A 345 -1.81 10.26 -25.02
C GLU A 345 -1.12 10.87 -23.80
N ARG A 346 -1.87 11.22 -22.75
CA ARG A 346 -1.35 11.75 -21.49
C ARG A 346 -0.73 10.65 -20.63
N TYR A 347 -1.36 9.48 -20.61
CA TYR A 347 -0.88 8.31 -19.85
C TYR A 347 0.38 7.68 -20.48
N ASP A 348 0.49 7.70 -21.82
CA ASP A 348 1.66 7.17 -22.53
C ASP A 348 2.90 8.07 -22.42
N ASN A 349 2.72 9.38 -22.27
CA ASN A 349 3.83 10.31 -22.04
C ASN A 349 4.39 10.19 -20.61
N ALA A 350 3.55 9.88 -19.60
CA ALA A 350 4.01 9.60 -18.24
C ALA A 350 4.87 8.32 -18.16
N LYS A 351 4.54 7.29 -18.96
CA LYS A 351 5.33 6.05 -19.09
C LYS A 351 6.71 6.24 -19.72
N LYS A 352 6.93 7.30 -20.51
CA LYS A 352 8.23 7.58 -21.14
C LYS A 352 9.24 8.27 -20.22
N GLU A 353 8.79 8.92 -19.14
CA GLU A 353 9.68 9.62 -18.20
C GLU A 353 9.98 8.83 -16.92
N THR A 354 9.20 7.80 -16.60
CA THR A 354 9.55 6.83 -15.56
C THR A 354 10.60 5.84 -16.09
N LYS A 355 11.89 6.14 -15.89
CA LYS A 355 12.90 5.07 -15.83
C LYS A 355 12.47 4.09 -14.75
N GLU A 356 12.47 2.79 -15.08
CA GLU A 356 12.31 1.70 -14.12
C GLU A 356 13.07 2.03 -12.83
N PRO A 357 12.41 2.06 -11.65
CA PRO A 357 13.13 2.16 -10.40
C PRO A 357 14.04 0.92 -10.31
N LEU A 358 15.33 1.19 -10.27
CA LEU A 358 16.43 0.24 -10.11
C LEU A 358 16.01 -0.93 -9.20
N LEU A 359 15.82 -2.09 -9.84
CA LEU A 359 15.83 -3.40 -9.18
C LEU A 359 17.14 -3.51 -8.41
N LEU A 360 17.10 -3.25 -7.11
CA LEU A 360 18.21 -3.52 -6.21
C LEU A 360 18.42 -5.03 -6.15
N ASN A 361 19.48 -5.48 -6.84
CA ASN A 361 20.16 -6.77 -6.72
C ASN A 361 19.32 -8.03 -6.96
N GLN A 362 19.02 -8.32 -8.22
CA GLN A 362 18.96 -9.72 -8.67
C GLN A 362 20.39 -10.26 -8.83
N ASN A 363 20.96 -10.75 -7.74
CA ASN A 363 22.01 -11.74 -7.88
C ASN A 363 21.39 -13.00 -8.48
N LYS A 364 21.94 -13.40 -9.63
CA LYS A 364 21.67 -14.59 -10.41
C LYS A 364 21.23 -15.81 -9.58
N THR A 365 19.93 -16.12 -9.63
CA THR A 365 19.42 -17.51 -9.73
C THR A 365 18.05 -17.48 -10.42
N LYS A 366 17.94 -18.21 -11.53
CA LYS A 366 16.69 -18.38 -12.28
C LYS A 366 15.74 -19.24 -11.44
N SER A 367 14.73 -18.64 -10.83
CA SER A 367 13.46 -19.31 -10.53
C SER A 367 12.39 -18.76 -11.48
N LYS A 368 11.69 -19.66 -12.17
CA LYS A 368 10.84 -19.40 -13.35
C LYS A 368 9.33 -19.29 -13.01
N LEU A 369 8.96 -19.18 -11.73
CA LEU A 369 7.57 -19.16 -11.29
C LEU A 369 7.17 -17.73 -10.88
N LYS A 370 6.26 -17.10 -11.64
CA LYS A 370 5.54 -15.89 -11.20
C LYS A 370 4.53 -16.33 -10.13
N THR A 371 4.58 -15.74 -8.94
CA THR A 371 3.76 -16.15 -7.80
C THR A 371 2.72 -15.09 -7.47
N LYS A 372 1.47 -15.51 -7.24
CA LYS A 372 0.42 -14.63 -6.70
C LYS A 372 0.58 -14.54 -5.18
N ARG A 373 0.36 -13.38 -4.58
CA ARG A 373 0.32 -13.13 -3.12
C ARG A 373 -1.03 -13.49 -2.53
N VAL A 374 -2.11 -13.31 -3.29
CA VAL A 374 -3.46 -13.72 -2.89
C VAL A 374 -3.72 -15.15 -3.38
N PHE A 375 -4.19 -16.01 -2.47
CA PHE A 375 -4.44 -17.42 -2.75
C PHE A 375 -5.73 -17.92 -2.12
N GLY A 376 -6.17 -19.10 -2.57
CA GLY A 376 -7.44 -19.69 -2.18
C GLY A 376 -8.62 -19.17 -3.03
N PRO A 377 -9.84 -19.13 -2.48
CA PRO A 377 -10.17 -19.41 -1.09
C PRO A 377 -9.97 -20.88 -0.73
N VAL A 378 -9.60 -21.12 0.53
CA VAL A 378 -9.39 -22.45 1.11
C VAL A 378 -10.33 -22.66 2.29
N VAL A 379 -10.79 -23.90 2.47
CA VAL A 379 -11.54 -24.32 3.65
C VAL A 379 -10.58 -24.40 4.83
N SER A 380 -10.60 -23.36 5.65
CA SER A 380 -9.85 -23.26 6.89
C SER A 380 -10.48 -24.12 7.99
N LYS A 381 -9.64 -24.80 8.76
CA LYS A 381 -10.03 -25.47 10.01
C LYS A 381 -10.58 -24.50 11.06
N ARG A 382 -10.27 -23.21 10.94
CA ARG A 382 -10.55 -22.16 11.95
C ARG A 382 -11.66 -21.21 11.53
N LEU A 383 -11.67 -20.76 10.27
CA LEU A 383 -12.38 -19.56 9.82
C LEU A 383 -13.34 -19.81 8.65
N GLY A 384 -13.64 -21.08 8.32
CA GLY A 384 -14.46 -21.39 7.15
C GLY A 384 -13.73 -21.14 5.83
N ASN A 385 -14.43 -20.67 4.80
CA ASN A 385 -13.86 -20.47 3.48
C ASN A 385 -13.11 -19.13 3.40
N SER A 386 -11.78 -19.17 3.47
CA SER A 386 -10.94 -17.97 3.61
C SER A 386 -10.08 -17.72 2.38
N LEU A 387 -10.01 -16.46 1.94
CA LEU A 387 -8.93 -15.99 1.07
C LEU A 387 -7.68 -15.72 1.89
N GLY A 388 -6.52 -16.13 1.39
CA GLY A 388 -5.23 -15.89 2.03
C GLY A 388 -4.46 -14.76 1.36
N ILE A 389 -3.79 -13.92 2.14
CA ILE A 389 -2.86 -12.87 1.67
C ILE A 389 -1.48 -13.14 2.27
N ASP A 390 -0.51 -13.36 1.37
CA ASP A 390 0.88 -13.57 1.73
C ASP A 390 1.70 -12.30 1.46
N VAL A 391 1.91 -11.51 2.51
CA VAL A 391 2.65 -10.23 2.45
C VAL A 391 4.17 -10.40 2.57
N ILE A 392 4.64 -11.62 2.82
CA ILE A 392 6.04 -11.92 3.09
C ILE A 392 6.60 -12.94 2.09
N PRO A 393 7.74 -12.65 1.42
CA PRO A 393 8.40 -13.62 0.59
C PRO A 393 9.05 -14.70 1.48
N HIS A 394 8.73 -15.96 1.18
CA HIS A 394 9.39 -17.18 1.61
C HIS A 394 10.14 -17.11 2.96
N LYS A 395 9.48 -17.54 4.03
CA LYS A 395 10.04 -17.86 5.35
C LYS A 395 10.79 -16.74 6.06
N THR A 396 10.49 -15.48 5.73
CA THR A 396 10.97 -14.36 6.55
C THR A 396 10.11 -14.28 7.82
N CYS A 397 10.70 -14.59 8.97
CA CYS A 397 10.00 -14.66 10.24
C CYS A 397 10.87 -14.08 11.38
N SER A 398 10.22 -13.70 12.48
CA SER A 398 10.87 -13.31 13.73
C SER A 398 11.24 -14.50 14.63
N TYR A 399 10.67 -15.68 14.35
CA TYR A 399 10.92 -16.95 15.03
C TYR A 399 11.54 -17.98 14.10
N ASN A 400 12.20 -18.97 14.67
CA ASN A 400 12.71 -20.16 13.98
C ASN A 400 12.11 -21.44 14.61
N CYS A 401 10.78 -21.49 14.69
CA CYS A 401 10.08 -22.51 15.46
C CYS A 401 10.44 -23.93 15.02
N ILE A 402 10.64 -24.84 15.98
CA ILE A 402 10.97 -26.25 15.72
C ILE A 402 9.87 -27.00 14.96
N TYR A 403 8.64 -26.49 15.02
CA TYR A 403 7.48 -27.04 14.32
C TYR A 403 7.22 -26.39 12.95
N CYS A 404 8.03 -25.41 12.52
CA CYS A 404 7.78 -24.68 11.28
C CYS A 404 7.76 -25.62 10.05
N GLN A 405 6.68 -25.55 9.27
CA GLN A 405 6.45 -26.43 8.12
C GLN A 405 7.31 -26.06 6.91
N LEU A 406 7.86 -24.85 6.90
CA LEU A 406 8.80 -24.35 5.89
C LEU A 406 10.28 -24.70 6.24
N GLY A 407 10.51 -25.44 7.32
CA GLY A 407 11.83 -25.86 7.83
C GLY A 407 12.46 -24.87 8.83
N SER A 408 13.78 -24.91 9.02
CA SER A 408 14.53 -23.93 9.85
C SER A 408 15.21 -22.80 9.04
N GLU A 409 15.24 -21.57 9.57
CA GLU A 409 15.91 -20.39 9.04
C GLU A 409 16.63 -19.66 10.17
N GLU A 410 17.95 -19.51 10.08
CA GLU A 410 18.75 -18.91 11.15
C GLU A 410 18.70 -17.38 11.14
N ASN A 411 18.31 -16.75 10.00
CA ASN A 411 18.26 -15.29 9.85
C ASN A 411 16.89 -14.70 10.19
N THR A 412 16.46 -14.85 11.45
CA THR A 412 15.22 -14.22 11.93
C THR A 412 15.29 -12.69 11.91
N LYS A 413 14.16 -12.01 11.74
CA LYS A 413 14.08 -10.54 11.61
C LYS A 413 13.04 -9.92 12.54
N THR A 414 13.28 -8.69 12.96
CA THR A 414 12.35 -7.87 13.76
C THR A 414 12.03 -6.53 13.09
N ASN A 415 12.81 -6.13 12.07
CA ASN A 415 12.63 -4.88 11.35
C ASN A 415 11.54 -5.00 10.29
N LEU A 416 10.67 -3.99 10.26
CA LEU A 416 9.57 -3.92 9.29
C LEU A 416 10.14 -3.55 7.92
N ALA A 417 9.67 -4.21 6.87
CA ALA A 417 10.06 -3.93 5.50
C ALA A 417 8.88 -4.05 4.53
N ASN A 418 8.98 -3.37 3.39
CA ASN A 418 8.07 -3.57 2.28
C ASN A 418 8.66 -4.61 1.35
N TYR A 419 7.97 -5.74 1.22
CA TYR A 419 8.36 -6.81 0.32
C TYR A 419 7.57 -6.80 -0.99
N TYR A 420 6.31 -6.37 -0.92
CA TYR A 420 5.39 -6.22 -2.04
C TYR A 420 4.68 -4.87 -1.97
N SER A 421 4.23 -4.35 -3.11
CA SER A 421 3.38 -3.15 -3.12
C SER A 421 1.98 -3.48 -2.61
N VAL A 422 1.38 -2.53 -1.87
CA VAL A 422 -0.02 -2.59 -1.44
C VAL A 422 -0.95 -2.70 -2.66
N ASP A 423 -0.68 -1.93 -3.72
CA ASP A 423 -1.54 -1.87 -4.90
C ASP A 423 -1.59 -3.22 -5.63
N GLU A 424 -0.46 -3.92 -5.70
CA GLU A 424 -0.39 -5.23 -6.36
C GLU A 424 -1.19 -6.29 -5.59
N ILE A 425 -1.13 -6.26 -4.25
CA ILE A 425 -1.91 -7.17 -3.40
C ILE A 425 -3.40 -6.85 -3.51
N ILE A 426 -3.77 -5.56 -3.51
CA ILE A 426 -5.16 -5.12 -3.67
C ILE A 426 -5.70 -5.50 -5.05
N TYR A 427 -4.90 -5.40 -6.10
CA TYR A 427 -5.26 -5.87 -7.44
C TYR A 427 -5.62 -7.36 -7.43
N GLU A 428 -4.70 -8.21 -6.94
CA GLU A 428 -4.91 -9.65 -6.89
C GLU A 428 -6.09 -10.02 -5.99
N LEU A 429 -6.31 -9.28 -4.91
CA LEU A 429 -7.44 -9.49 -4.01
C LEU A 429 -8.75 -9.16 -4.70
N LYS A 430 -8.85 -8.05 -5.42
CA LYS A 430 -10.06 -7.70 -6.19
C LYS A 430 -10.35 -8.74 -7.27
N GLU A 431 -9.33 -9.25 -7.96
CA GLU A 431 -9.52 -10.36 -8.91
C GLU A 431 -10.04 -11.62 -8.19
N ALA A 432 -9.47 -11.96 -7.04
CA ALA A 432 -9.91 -13.12 -6.26
C ALA A 432 -11.35 -12.95 -5.76
N LEU A 433 -11.75 -11.75 -5.35
CA LEU A 433 -13.10 -11.42 -4.89
C LEU A 433 -14.14 -11.46 -6.01
N LEU A 434 -13.79 -11.07 -7.25
CA LEU A 434 -14.71 -11.21 -8.39
C LEU A 434 -14.93 -12.68 -8.79
N ASN A 435 -13.87 -13.49 -8.71
CA ASN A 435 -13.88 -14.85 -9.24
C ASN A 435 -14.35 -15.90 -8.23
N ASN A 436 -14.49 -15.55 -6.96
CA ASN A 436 -14.90 -16.46 -5.89
C ASN A 436 -16.10 -15.87 -5.12
N LYS A 437 -16.92 -16.74 -4.55
CA LYS A 437 -18.10 -16.35 -3.76
C LYS A 437 -18.06 -17.03 -2.40
N ASN A 438 -18.87 -16.54 -1.46
CA ASN A 438 -19.00 -17.08 -0.09
C ASN A 438 -17.65 -17.12 0.63
N ILE A 439 -16.96 -15.99 0.67
CA ILE A 439 -15.71 -15.85 1.40
C ILE A 439 -16.07 -15.35 2.80
N ASP A 440 -15.71 -16.13 3.80
CA ASP A 440 -16.00 -15.83 5.21
C ASP A 440 -14.96 -14.86 5.79
N TYR A 441 -13.69 -15.00 5.39
CA TYR A 441 -12.58 -14.17 5.87
C TYR A 441 -11.54 -13.86 4.79
N ILE A 442 -10.90 -12.70 4.91
CA ILE A 442 -9.63 -12.37 4.27
C ILE A 442 -8.54 -12.47 5.33
N THR A 443 -7.66 -13.44 5.18
CA THR A 443 -6.69 -13.79 6.22
C THR A 443 -5.27 -13.48 5.78
N PHE A 444 -4.56 -12.67 6.57
CA PHE A 444 -3.11 -12.53 6.45
C PHE A 444 -2.45 -13.78 7.01
N ALA A 445 -2.04 -14.66 6.11
CA ALA A 445 -1.37 -15.93 6.39
C ALA A 445 -0.58 -16.33 5.15
N GLY A 446 0.58 -16.94 5.33
CA GLY A 446 1.42 -17.28 4.19
C GLY A 446 2.79 -17.78 4.59
N SER A 447 3.79 -17.41 3.82
CA SER A 447 5.12 -17.97 3.94
C SER A 447 5.95 -17.37 5.07
N GLY A 448 5.48 -16.37 5.83
CA GLY A 448 6.28 -15.73 6.89
C GLY A 448 5.42 -15.00 7.90
N GLU A 449 6.05 -14.18 8.75
CA GLU A 449 5.37 -13.44 9.80
C GLU A 449 4.76 -12.12 9.26
N PRO A 450 3.43 -12.01 9.10
CA PRO A 450 2.81 -10.86 8.43
C PRO A 450 3.05 -9.53 9.16
N THR A 451 3.30 -9.54 10.47
CA THR A 451 3.62 -8.31 11.23
C THR A 451 5.00 -7.73 10.86
N LEU A 452 5.83 -8.42 10.07
CA LEU A 452 7.05 -7.82 9.50
C LEU A 452 6.78 -6.92 8.28
N TYR A 453 5.56 -6.91 7.75
CA TYR A 453 5.21 -6.05 6.62
C TYR A 453 4.96 -4.61 7.08
N LYS A 454 5.75 -3.67 6.56
CA LYS A 454 5.75 -2.26 7.01
C LYS A 454 4.41 -1.57 6.74
N ASP A 455 3.83 -1.76 5.56
CA ASP A 455 2.59 -1.10 5.16
C ASP A 455 1.32 -1.89 5.55
N LEU A 456 1.40 -2.78 6.54
CA LEU A 456 0.27 -3.63 6.97
C LEU A 456 -0.98 -2.83 7.33
N LYS A 457 -0.83 -1.70 8.03
CA LYS A 457 -1.95 -0.81 8.36
C LYS A 457 -2.64 -0.23 7.12
N LYS A 458 -1.84 0.23 6.15
CA LYS A 458 -2.34 0.77 4.87
C LYS A 458 -3.09 -0.32 4.12
N LEU A 459 -2.52 -1.52 4.05
CA LEU A 459 -3.14 -2.66 3.36
C LEU A 459 -4.47 -3.09 4.00
N ILE A 460 -4.56 -3.21 5.34
CA ILE A 460 -5.84 -3.50 6.02
C ILE A 460 -6.87 -2.42 5.71
N TYR A 461 -6.47 -1.14 5.77
CA TYR A 461 -7.34 -0.02 5.46
C TYR A 461 -7.88 -0.09 4.01
N GLU A 462 -7.03 -0.36 3.03
CA GLU A 462 -7.43 -0.51 1.62
C GLU A 462 -8.36 -1.70 1.40
N ILE A 463 -8.11 -2.85 2.08
CA ILE A 463 -9.01 -4.02 2.03
C ILE A 463 -10.40 -3.63 2.54
N LYS A 464 -10.48 -2.92 3.66
CA LYS A 464 -11.73 -2.41 4.24
C LYS A 464 -12.47 -1.42 3.34
N GLN A 465 -11.81 -0.76 2.39
CA GLN A 465 -12.48 0.13 1.43
C GLN A 465 -13.14 -0.61 0.28
N ILE A 466 -12.75 -1.86 0.00
CA ILE A 466 -13.18 -2.59 -1.19
C ILE A 466 -14.15 -3.74 -0.87
N THR A 467 -14.24 -4.15 0.40
CA THR A 467 -15.13 -5.24 0.83
C THR A 467 -15.45 -5.16 2.33
N ASP A 468 -16.62 -5.66 2.69
CA ASP A 468 -17.06 -5.82 4.08
C ASP A 468 -16.66 -7.17 4.69
N ILE A 469 -15.95 -8.02 3.94
CA ILE A 469 -15.48 -9.32 4.45
C ILE A 469 -14.51 -9.10 5.61
N PRO A 470 -14.70 -9.80 6.76
CA PRO A 470 -13.82 -9.67 7.92
C PRO A 470 -12.35 -9.97 7.60
N VAL A 471 -11.47 -9.11 8.11
CA VAL A 471 -10.02 -9.21 7.99
C VAL A 471 -9.45 -9.90 9.24
N CYS A 472 -8.82 -11.06 9.02
CA CYS A 472 -8.12 -11.82 10.05
C CYS A 472 -6.60 -11.69 9.89
N ILE A 473 -5.86 -11.57 11.00
CA ILE A 473 -4.39 -11.64 11.02
C ILE A 473 -3.95 -12.77 11.93
N ILE A 474 -3.32 -13.78 11.33
CA ILE A 474 -2.64 -14.85 12.06
C ILE A 474 -1.18 -14.44 12.21
N THR A 475 -0.70 -14.36 13.44
CA THR A 475 0.63 -13.84 13.75
C THR A 475 1.26 -14.66 14.87
N ASN A 476 2.58 -14.75 14.91
CA ASN A 476 3.29 -15.36 16.04
C ASN A 476 3.33 -14.46 17.29
N GLY A 477 2.71 -13.28 17.26
CA GLY A 477 2.59 -12.36 18.40
C GLY A 477 3.88 -11.64 18.81
N SER A 478 5.01 -12.00 18.21
CA SER A 478 6.35 -11.63 18.67
C SER A 478 6.63 -10.13 18.71
N LEU A 479 5.98 -9.34 17.86
CA LEU A 479 6.22 -7.90 17.71
C LEU A 479 5.25 -7.02 18.51
N PHE A 480 4.37 -7.60 19.33
CA PHE A 480 3.36 -6.85 20.09
C PHE A 480 3.96 -5.95 21.18
N TYR A 481 5.24 -6.14 21.52
CA TYR A 481 5.97 -5.20 22.38
C TYR A 481 6.22 -3.84 21.69
N LYS A 482 6.09 -3.76 20.36
CA LYS A 482 6.21 -2.52 19.59
C LYS A 482 4.85 -1.82 19.53
N GLN A 483 4.79 -0.59 20.06
CA GLN A 483 3.58 0.23 20.03
C GLN A 483 3.06 0.48 18.60
N GLU A 484 3.97 0.73 17.65
CA GLU A 484 3.62 0.90 16.23
C GLU A 484 2.90 -0.34 15.68
N MET A 485 3.37 -1.54 15.99
CA MET A 485 2.75 -2.78 15.53
C MET A 485 1.33 -2.92 16.07
N ARG A 486 1.14 -2.68 17.38
CA ARG A 486 -0.19 -2.67 17.98
C ARG A 486 -1.11 -1.66 17.30
N SER A 487 -0.62 -0.48 16.93
CA SER A 487 -1.43 0.50 16.19
C SER A 487 -1.79 0.04 14.78
N ASN A 488 -0.95 -0.78 14.13
CA ASN A 488 -1.19 -1.26 12.77
C ASN A 488 -2.31 -2.31 12.70
N LEU A 489 -2.53 -3.05 13.79
CA LEU A 489 -3.49 -4.15 13.86
C LEU A 489 -4.91 -3.71 14.26
N LEU A 490 -5.10 -2.46 14.73
CA LEU A 490 -6.39 -1.99 15.29
C LEU A 490 -7.57 -2.03 14.32
N MET A 491 -7.33 -2.04 13.01
CA MET A 491 -8.39 -2.05 11.99
C MET A 491 -8.80 -3.46 11.54
N ALA A 492 -8.12 -4.51 12.02
CA ALA A 492 -8.51 -5.89 11.75
C ALA A 492 -9.77 -6.25 12.55
N ASP A 493 -10.51 -7.24 12.08
CA ASP A 493 -11.70 -7.75 12.76
C ASP A 493 -11.37 -8.88 13.73
N LEU A 494 -10.37 -9.68 13.36
CA LEU A 494 -9.89 -10.83 14.13
C LEU A 494 -8.37 -10.85 14.14
N ILE A 495 -7.77 -11.02 15.32
CA ILE A 495 -6.33 -11.24 15.47
C ILE A 495 -6.13 -12.55 16.22
N ILE A 496 -5.24 -13.39 15.67
CA ILE A 496 -4.87 -14.69 16.24
C ILE A 496 -3.35 -14.70 16.49
N PRO A 497 -2.86 -14.27 17.67
CA PRO A 497 -1.46 -14.43 18.06
C PRO A 497 -1.19 -15.84 18.60
N SER A 498 0.01 -16.36 18.34
CA SER A 498 0.50 -17.58 19.00
C SER A 498 1.11 -17.29 20.38
N LEU A 499 0.87 -18.20 21.33
CA LEU A 499 1.54 -18.27 22.63
C LEU A 499 1.82 -19.74 22.96
N ASP A 500 2.97 -20.22 22.52
CA ASP A 500 3.30 -21.65 22.59
C ASP A 500 4.03 -22.04 23.88
N ALA A 501 4.37 -21.08 24.73
CA ALA A 501 5.13 -21.28 25.95
C ALA A 501 4.62 -20.42 27.11
N GLY A 502 4.66 -20.99 28.31
CA GLY A 502 4.35 -20.29 29.56
C GLY A 502 5.56 -19.62 30.23
N ASN A 503 6.78 -20.01 29.82
CA ASN A 503 8.03 -19.54 30.38
C ASN A 503 9.12 -19.36 29.29
N MET A 504 10.21 -18.67 29.66
CA MET A 504 11.31 -18.32 28.76
C MET A 504 12.08 -19.54 28.20
N ASP A 505 12.20 -20.60 28.98
CA ASP A 505 12.98 -21.78 28.58
C ASP A 505 12.25 -22.57 27.49
N THR A 506 10.96 -22.82 27.70
CA THR A 506 10.08 -23.42 26.70
C THR A 506 9.95 -22.53 25.46
N PHE A 507 9.86 -21.21 25.63
CA PHE A 507 9.82 -20.25 24.52
C PHE A 507 11.08 -20.33 23.64
N LYS A 508 12.26 -20.41 24.24
CA LYS A 508 13.52 -20.58 23.50
C LYS A 508 13.62 -21.95 22.84
N LEU A 509 13.07 -22.99 23.47
CA LEU A 509 13.10 -24.34 22.95
C LEU A 509 12.19 -24.50 21.72
N ILE A 510 10.97 -23.97 21.80
CA ILE A 510 9.94 -24.12 20.76
C ILE A 510 10.13 -23.09 19.66
N ASP A 511 10.06 -21.79 19.99
CA ASP A 511 9.95 -20.71 19.02
C ASP A 511 11.30 -20.23 18.49
N GLN A 512 12.37 -20.45 19.25
CA GLN A 512 13.72 -19.99 18.92
C GLN A 512 13.71 -18.54 18.43
N PRO A 513 13.25 -17.60 19.28
CA PRO A 513 12.97 -16.24 18.86
C PRO A 513 14.25 -15.51 18.44
N ASN A 514 14.09 -14.48 17.61
CA ASN A 514 15.17 -13.52 17.40
C ASN A 514 15.69 -12.96 18.74
N LYS A 515 17.00 -12.76 18.83
CA LYS A 515 17.70 -12.33 20.06
C LYS A 515 17.18 -11.01 20.64
N GLU A 516 16.55 -10.17 19.82
CA GLU A 516 15.97 -8.90 20.27
C GLU A 516 14.61 -9.05 20.97
N ILE A 517 13.99 -10.23 20.88
CA ILE A 517 12.66 -10.48 21.42
C ILE A 517 12.81 -10.99 22.85
N ASP A 518 12.22 -10.23 23.77
CA ASP A 518 12.12 -10.57 25.17
C ASP A 518 10.72 -11.12 25.47
N PHE A 519 10.65 -12.29 26.11
CA PHE A 519 9.41 -13.01 26.38
C PHE A 519 8.43 -12.17 27.21
N ASP A 520 8.88 -11.56 28.30
CA ASP A 520 8.01 -10.77 29.17
C ASP A 520 7.49 -9.52 28.47
N LYS A 521 8.32 -8.84 27.68
CA LYS A 521 7.87 -7.70 26.86
C LYS A 521 6.85 -8.12 25.81
N MET A 522 7.05 -9.26 25.16
CA MET A 522 6.11 -9.80 24.16
C MET A 522 4.76 -10.11 24.82
N VAL A 523 4.75 -10.83 25.94
CA VAL A 523 3.55 -11.15 26.72
C VAL A 523 2.83 -9.90 27.20
N ASN A 524 3.57 -8.92 27.75
CA ASN A 524 2.99 -7.63 28.14
C ASN A 524 2.38 -6.89 26.94
N GLY A 525 3.00 -7.01 25.76
CA GLY A 525 2.45 -6.47 24.52
C GLY A 525 1.11 -7.07 24.13
N LEU A 526 0.95 -8.39 24.26
CA LEU A 526 -0.32 -9.09 24.03
C LEU A 526 -1.41 -8.62 25.02
N ILE A 527 -1.06 -8.47 26.31
CA ILE A 527 -1.97 -7.96 27.36
C ILE A 527 -2.40 -6.52 27.07
N GLU A 528 -1.46 -5.65 26.71
CA GLU A 528 -1.74 -4.25 26.40
C GLU A 528 -2.61 -4.11 25.15
N PHE A 529 -2.36 -4.93 24.12
CA PHE A 529 -3.16 -4.90 22.91
C PHE A 529 -4.61 -5.30 23.16
N ARG A 530 -4.87 -6.35 23.95
CA ARG A 530 -6.25 -6.77 24.23
C ARG A 530 -7.09 -5.64 24.85
N ARG A 531 -6.48 -4.77 25.66
CA ARG A 531 -7.18 -3.64 26.31
C ARG A 531 -7.71 -2.58 25.35
N VAL A 532 -7.13 -2.49 24.15
CA VAL A 532 -7.45 -1.44 23.16
C VAL A 532 -8.05 -1.98 21.88
N PHE A 533 -7.92 -3.29 21.62
CA PHE A 533 -8.46 -3.91 20.42
C PHE A 533 -9.93 -4.26 20.59
N GLU A 534 -10.77 -3.72 19.71
CA GLU A 534 -12.24 -3.86 19.77
C GLU A 534 -12.77 -5.10 19.01
N GLY A 535 -11.95 -5.69 18.13
CA GLY A 535 -12.30 -6.91 17.41
C GLY A 535 -12.18 -8.18 18.26
N GLU A 536 -12.37 -9.33 17.61
CA GLU A 536 -12.21 -10.64 18.22
C GLU A 536 -10.72 -10.99 18.40
N TYR A 537 -10.36 -11.45 19.59
CA TYR A 537 -8.99 -11.77 19.93
C TYR A 537 -8.88 -13.22 20.38
N TRP A 538 -8.41 -14.08 19.48
CA TRP A 538 -8.24 -15.51 19.78
C TRP A 538 -6.77 -15.80 20.01
N LEU A 539 -6.43 -16.65 20.97
CA LEU A 539 -5.04 -17.05 21.18
C LEU A 539 -4.81 -18.45 20.62
N GLU A 540 -3.79 -18.62 19.79
CA GLU A 540 -3.34 -19.93 19.35
C GLU A 540 -2.29 -20.48 20.33
N VAL A 541 -2.44 -21.72 20.76
CA VAL A 541 -1.44 -22.43 21.58
C VAL A 541 -1.05 -23.70 20.84
N PHE A 542 0.20 -23.76 20.39
CA PHE A 542 0.75 -24.90 19.66
C PHE A 542 1.40 -25.89 20.62
N LEU A 543 0.75 -27.03 20.84
CA LEU A 543 1.20 -28.10 21.73
C LEU A 543 2.05 -29.13 20.97
N LEU A 544 3.15 -29.52 21.61
CA LEU A 544 4.11 -30.52 21.15
C LEU A 544 4.34 -31.55 22.25
N LYS A 545 4.28 -32.82 21.85
CA LYS A 545 4.30 -33.95 22.76
C LYS A 545 5.64 -34.07 23.47
N GLY A 546 5.60 -34.12 24.80
CA GLY A 546 6.76 -34.17 25.68
C GLY A 546 7.57 -32.87 25.75
N ILE A 547 6.99 -31.74 25.34
CA ILE A 547 7.64 -30.43 25.38
C ILE A 547 6.83 -29.45 26.23
N ASN A 548 5.61 -29.12 25.81
CA ASN A 548 4.73 -28.15 26.47
C ASN A 548 3.32 -28.69 26.75
N ASP A 549 3.18 -30.01 26.82
CA ASP A 549 1.93 -30.73 27.07
C ASP A 549 1.80 -31.27 28.51
N SER A 550 2.74 -30.94 29.40
CA SER A 550 2.67 -31.28 30.83
C SER A 550 1.75 -30.33 31.59
N GLU A 551 1.13 -30.78 32.67
CA GLU A 551 0.25 -29.93 33.50
C GLU A 551 0.96 -28.65 34.00
N GLU A 552 2.24 -28.73 34.34
CA GLU A 552 3.04 -27.57 34.77
C GLU A 552 3.20 -26.52 33.65
N GLU A 553 3.50 -26.96 32.43
CA GLU A 553 3.61 -26.07 31.27
C GLU A 553 2.25 -25.48 30.89
N LEU A 554 1.19 -26.30 30.95
CA LEU A 554 -0.18 -25.85 30.72
C LEU A 554 -0.60 -24.80 31.75
N ASP A 555 -0.28 -25.00 33.03
CA ASP A 555 -0.56 -24.03 34.10
C ASP A 555 0.13 -22.69 33.84
N ASP A 556 1.38 -22.70 33.39
CA ASP A 556 2.10 -21.47 33.07
C ASP A 556 1.49 -20.74 31.88
N ILE A 557 1.08 -21.46 30.82
CA ILE A 557 0.34 -20.88 29.69
C ILE A 557 -1.01 -20.30 30.18
N ILE A 558 -1.77 -21.05 30.98
CA ILE A 558 -3.07 -20.64 31.52
C ILE A 558 -2.94 -19.37 32.37
N LYS A 559 -1.88 -19.23 33.17
CA LYS A 559 -1.60 -17.99 33.93
C LYS A 559 -1.47 -16.78 32.99
N ILE A 560 -0.83 -16.94 31.84
CA ILE A 560 -0.70 -15.85 30.85
C ILE A 560 -2.03 -15.61 30.13
N VAL A 561 -2.74 -16.67 29.71
CA VAL A 561 -4.07 -16.59 29.09
C VAL A 561 -5.04 -15.81 29.97
N ASN A 562 -5.08 -16.08 31.28
CA ASN A 562 -5.93 -15.38 32.24
C ASN A 562 -5.58 -13.89 32.40
N LYS A 563 -4.32 -13.50 32.14
CA LYS A 563 -3.90 -12.10 32.12
C LYS A 563 -4.28 -11.40 30.82
N ILE A 564 -4.11 -12.09 29.69
CA ILE A 564 -4.45 -11.57 28.36
C ILE A 564 -5.97 -11.39 28.24
N LYS A 565 -6.75 -12.39 28.65
CA LYS A 565 -8.20 -12.48 28.46
C LYS A 565 -8.63 -12.45 26.98
N PRO A 566 -8.14 -13.40 26.15
CA PRO A 566 -8.67 -13.59 24.81
C PRO A 566 -10.12 -14.04 24.85
N ASP A 567 -10.83 -13.85 23.75
CA ASP A 567 -12.23 -14.29 23.58
C ASP A 567 -12.30 -15.82 23.41
N ARG A 568 -11.24 -16.42 22.84
CA ARG A 568 -11.11 -17.86 22.59
C ARG A 568 -9.64 -18.30 22.66
N VAL A 569 -9.39 -19.54 23.06
CA VAL A 569 -8.09 -20.21 22.92
C VAL A 569 -8.23 -21.39 21.96
N GLN A 570 -7.38 -21.45 20.95
CA GLN A 570 -7.30 -22.55 19.99
C GLN A 570 -6.07 -23.41 20.28
N LEU A 571 -6.32 -24.64 20.73
CA LEU A 571 -5.27 -25.62 20.92
C LEU A 571 -4.99 -26.33 19.59
N VAL A 572 -3.75 -26.30 19.15
CA VAL A 572 -3.31 -26.95 17.91
C VAL A 572 -2.03 -27.74 18.13
N THR A 573 -1.79 -28.71 17.25
CA THR A 573 -0.64 -29.60 17.30
C THR A 573 -0.12 -29.85 15.88
N ALA A 574 1.07 -30.41 15.76
CA ALA A 574 1.69 -30.70 14.47
C ALA A 574 0.87 -31.73 13.68
N THR A 575 0.15 -31.29 12.64
CA THR A 575 -0.55 -32.21 11.72
C THR A 575 0.25 -32.52 10.45
N ARG A 576 1.49 -32.01 10.35
CA ARG A 576 2.32 -32.02 9.13
C ARG A 576 3.82 -32.13 9.47
N ARG A 577 4.68 -32.08 8.44
CA ARG A 577 6.14 -32.03 8.59
C ARG A 577 6.53 -30.89 9.51
N THR A 578 7.40 -31.18 10.46
CA THR A 578 8.03 -30.16 11.31
C THR A 578 9.49 -29.95 10.90
N ALA A 579 10.05 -28.79 11.23
CA ALA A 579 11.46 -28.49 10.97
C ALA A 579 12.41 -29.41 11.76
N ASN A 580 11.93 -29.95 12.88
CA ASN A 580 12.70 -30.77 13.80
C ASN A 580 11.94 -32.04 14.20
N GLU A 581 12.60 -33.21 14.13
CA GLU A 581 12.01 -34.50 14.50
C GLU A 581 11.59 -34.60 15.98
N LYS A 582 12.10 -33.72 16.84
CA LYS A 582 11.66 -33.60 18.24
C LYS A 582 10.26 -33.00 18.37
N ALA A 583 9.81 -32.21 17.41
CA ALA A 583 8.48 -31.63 17.41
C ALA A 583 7.45 -32.69 16.97
N LYS A 584 6.94 -33.42 17.96
CA LYS A 584 5.96 -34.50 17.77
C LYS A 584 4.55 -34.03 18.08
N ALA A 585 3.60 -34.52 17.30
CA ALA A 585 2.19 -34.25 17.49
C ALA A 585 1.64 -34.96 18.75
N LEU A 586 0.74 -34.29 19.46
CA LEU A 586 -0.21 -34.95 20.36
C LEU A 586 -1.23 -35.77 19.54
N THR A 587 -1.67 -36.89 20.11
CA THR A 587 -2.81 -37.66 19.60
C THR A 587 -4.14 -36.97 19.90
N ASP A 588 -5.22 -37.34 19.22
CA ASP A 588 -6.56 -36.78 19.46
C ASP A 588 -7.01 -36.94 20.93
N GLU A 589 -6.67 -38.07 21.55
CA GLU A 589 -6.95 -38.32 22.98
C GLU A 589 -6.15 -37.38 23.90
N GLU A 590 -4.89 -37.11 23.56
CA GLU A 590 -4.03 -36.17 24.30
C GLU A 590 -4.50 -34.72 24.12
N MET A 591 -4.92 -34.33 22.91
CA MET A 591 -5.51 -33.02 22.64
C MET A 591 -6.80 -32.80 23.43
N GLU A 592 -7.68 -33.81 23.49
CA GLU A 592 -8.93 -33.74 24.27
C GLU A 592 -8.66 -33.66 25.78
N LYS A 593 -7.59 -34.32 26.27
CA LYS A 593 -7.14 -34.18 27.67
C LYS A 593 -6.65 -32.76 27.95
N ALA A 594 -5.81 -32.19 27.08
CA ALA A 594 -5.34 -30.81 27.21
C ALA A 594 -6.52 -29.82 27.18
N LYS A 595 -7.48 -30.00 26.27
CA LYS A 595 -8.70 -29.19 26.20
C LYS A 595 -9.46 -29.18 27.53
N LYS A 596 -9.76 -30.37 28.07
CA LYS A 596 -10.46 -30.49 29.37
C LYS A 596 -9.68 -29.85 30.51
N TYR A 597 -8.36 -29.93 30.47
CA TYR A 597 -7.51 -29.29 31.46
C TYR A 597 -7.60 -27.75 31.39
N PHE A 598 -7.57 -27.16 30.19
CA PHE A 598 -7.80 -25.73 30.01
C PHE A 598 -9.21 -25.32 30.48
N GLU A 599 -10.25 -26.05 30.08
CA GLU A 599 -11.65 -25.76 30.47
C GLU A 599 -11.88 -25.83 31.98
N ALA A 600 -11.15 -26.69 32.68
CA ALA A 600 -11.23 -26.80 34.15
C ALA A 600 -10.56 -25.62 34.88
N ASN A 601 -9.58 -24.97 34.25
CA ASN A 601 -8.68 -24.00 34.89
C ASN A 601 -8.77 -22.57 34.29
N CYS A 602 -9.58 -22.39 33.25
CA CYS A 602 -9.75 -21.13 32.54
C CYS A 602 -11.22 -20.94 32.12
N SER A 603 -11.78 -19.75 32.30
CA SER A 603 -13.17 -19.44 31.94
C SER A 603 -13.35 -19.00 30.48
N ILE A 604 -12.34 -19.20 29.63
CA ILE A 604 -12.32 -18.80 28.23
C ILE A 604 -12.75 -19.98 27.35
N GLU A 605 -13.41 -19.70 26.22
CA GLU A 605 -13.78 -20.74 25.26
C GLU A 605 -12.53 -21.46 24.72
N ILE A 606 -12.50 -22.79 24.84
CA ILE A 606 -11.40 -23.63 24.34
C ILE A 606 -11.87 -24.40 23.12
N ASP A 607 -11.15 -24.21 22.02
CA ASP A 607 -11.44 -24.81 20.73
C ASP A 607 -10.26 -25.67 20.26
N VAL A 608 -10.57 -26.77 19.58
CA VAL A 608 -9.61 -27.64 18.88
C VAL A 608 -10.04 -27.66 17.41
N PRO A 609 -9.40 -26.82 16.55
CA PRO A 609 -9.87 -26.61 15.19
C PRO A 609 -9.92 -27.89 14.35
N SER A 610 -11.06 -28.14 13.71
CA SER A 610 -11.27 -29.27 12.79
C SER A 610 -12.04 -28.83 11.55
N VAL A 611 -11.84 -29.52 10.42
CA VAL A 611 -12.63 -29.22 9.21
C VAL A 611 -14.03 -29.79 9.40
N SER A 612 -15.05 -28.95 9.22
CA SER A 612 -16.45 -29.41 9.26
C SER A 612 -16.79 -30.24 8.02
N ASP A 613 -17.45 -31.38 8.20
CA ASP A 613 -18.04 -32.19 7.12
C ASP A 613 -19.08 -31.42 6.27
N LYS A 614 -19.56 -30.27 6.77
CA LYS A 614 -20.55 -29.39 6.11
C LYS A 614 -19.93 -28.17 5.44
N ALA A 615 -18.61 -28.06 5.38
CA ALA A 615 -17.94 -26.90 4.80
C ALA A 615 -18.33 -26.72 3.32
N LYS A 616 -18.90 -25.57 2.98
CA LYS A 616 -19.16 -25.18 1.60
C LYS A 616 -17.84 -24.65 1.03
N GLY A 617 -17.05 -25.51 0.41
CA GLY A 617 -15.82 -25.07 -0.21
C GLY A 617 -16.03 -24.40 -1.57
N ASN A 618 -14.93 -24.20 -2.29
CA ASN A 618 -14.94 -23.46 -3.53
C ASN A 618 -15.80 -24.17 -4.59
N THR A 619 -16.67 -23.42 -5.28
CA THR A 619 -17.46 -23.97 -6.40
C THR A 619 -16.65 -24.06 -7.69
N LYS A 620 -15.50 -23.36 -7.73
CA LYS A 620 -14.56 -23.40 -8.84
C LYS A 620 -13.73 -24.68 -8.79
N LYS A 621 -13.62 -25.33 -9.94
CA LYS A 621 -12.71 -26.46 -10.15
C LYS A 621 -11.25 -26.03 -9.96
N ILE A 622 -10.51 -26.78 -9.14
CA ILE A 622 -9.09 -26.54 -8.88
C ILE A 622 -8.23 -26.68 -10.15
N THR A 623 -7.21 -25.84 -10.26
CA THR A 623 -6.21 -25.85 -11.34
C THR A 623 -4.80 -26.21 -10.85
N GLU A 624 -3.89 -26.51 -11.77
CA GLU A 624 -2.47 -26.74 -11.46
C GLU A 624 -1.81 -25.51 -10.80
N GLU A 625 -2.20 -24.30 -11.21
CA GLU A 625 -1.67 -23.06 -10.66
C GLU A 625 -2.14 -22.83 -9.22
N ASP A 626 -3.40 -23.17 -8.90
CA ASP A 626 -3.93 -23.08 -7.54
C ASP A 626 -3.16 -24.01 -6.58
N ILE A 627 -2.86 -25.24 -7.02
CA ILE A 627 -2.07 -26.22 -6.26
C ILE A 627 -0.64 -25.70 -6.05
N VAL A 628 0.02 -25.19 -7.08
CA VAL A 628 1.39 -24.67 -6.94
C VAL A 628 1.42 -23.47 -5.98
N ASN A 629 0.50 -22.51 -6.14
CA ASN A 629 0.42 -21.36 -5.24
C ASN A 629 0.16 -21.80 -3.78
N PHE A 630 -0.68 -22.82 -3.56
CA PHE A 630 -0.90 -23.37 -2.22
C PHE A 630 0.38 -24.01 -1.65
N LEU A 631 1.02 -24.90 -2.42
CA LEU A 631 2.19 -25.67 -1.97
C LEU A 631 3.44 -24.84 -1.72
N MET A 632 3.54 -23.64 -2.31
CA MET A 632 4.63 -22.69 -2.01
C MET A 632 4.62 -22.19 -0.57
N ARG A 633 3.44 -22.07 0.02
CA ARG A 633 3.28 -21.65 1.42
C ARG A 633 3.35 -22.81 2.37
N GLN A 634 3.01 -23.99 1.86
CA GLN A 634 2.72 -25.10 2.74
C GLN A 634 2.74 -26.43 1.97
N PRO A 635 3.80 -27.23 2.11
CA PRO A 635 3.79 -28.62 1.63
C PRO A 635 2.62 -29.38 2.24
N ASP A 636 1.95 -30.23 1.45
CA ASP A 636 0.80 -30.97 1.95
C ASP A 636 0.55 -32.29 1.20
N THR A 637 -0.42 -33.08 1.67
CA THR A 637 -0.81 -34.37 1.07
C THR A 637 -1.98 -34.20 0.10
N VAL A 638 -2.21 -35.20 -0.77
CA VAL A 638 -3.37 -35.22 -1.69
C VAL A 638 -4.67 -34.99 -0.93
N HIS A 639 -4.86 -35.72 0.16
CA HIS A 639 -6.06 -35.66 1.00
C HIS A 639 -6.29 -34.25 1.57
N MET A 640 -5.25 -33.62 2.09
CA MET A 640 -5.37 -32.28 2.68
C MET A 640 -5.60 -31.19 1.63
N ILE A 641 -4.99 -31.30 0.45
CA ILE A 641 -5.24 -30.39 -0.68
C ILE A 641 -6.69 -30.54 -1.15
N ALA A 642 -7.16 -31.78 -1.29
CA ALA A 642 -8.54 -32.10 -1.65
C ALA A 642 -9.53 -31.47 -0.66
N ILE A 643 -9.31 -31.63 0.64
CA ILE A 643 -10.13 -30.99 1.68
C ILE A 643 -10.07 -29.47 1.59
N SER A 644 -8.87 -28.90 1.49
CA SER A 644 -8.66 -27.44 1.49
C SER A 644 -9.36 -26.75 0.32
N PHE A 645 -9.45 -27.41 -0.84
CA PHE A 645 -10.13 -26.89 -2.02
C PHE A 645 -11.54 -27.47 -2.23
N ASN A 646 -12.01 -28.35 -1.34
CA ASN A 646 -13.26 -29.11 -1.46
C ASN A 646 -13.41 -29.79 -2.84
N GLU A 647 -12.42 -30.60 -3.20
CA GLU A 647 -12.34 -31.28 -4.49
C GLU A 647 -11.99 -32.77 -4.32
N ASP A 648 -12.28 -33.58 -5.33
CA ASP A 648 -12.04 -35.02 -5.33
C ASP A 648 -10.54 -35.37 -5.34
N GLU A 649 -10.13 -36.28 -4.46
CA GLU A 649 -8.74 -36.73 -4.32
C GLU A 649 -8.15 -37.28 -5.62
N LYS A 650 -8.93 -37.97 -6.47
CA LYS A 650 -8.43 -38.52 -7.74
C LYS A 650 -8.03 -37.40 -8.66
N ARG A 651 -8.82 -36.34 -8.74
CA ARG A 651 -8.50 -35.17 -9.54
C ARG A 651 -7.24 -34.47 -9.04
N VAL A 652 -7.14 -34.26 -7.73
CA VAL A 652 -5.94 -33.64 -7.12
C VAL A 652 -4.70 -34.49 -7.43
N SER A 653 -4.81 -35.82 -7.31
CA SER A 653 -3.76 -36.77 -7.68
C SER A 653 -3.35 -36.66 -9.16
N GLU A 654 -4.31 -36.56 -10.09
CA GLU A 654 -4.05 -36.37 -11.52
C GLU A 654 -3.28 -35.07 -11.82
N LEU A 655 -3.66 -33.96 -11.18
CA LEU A 655 -2.99 -32.67 -11.35
C LEU A 655 -1.58 -32.69 -10.74
N LEU A 656 -1.41 -33.27 -9.56
CA LEU A 656 -0.10 -33.41 -8.92
C LEU A 656 0.83 -34.29 -9.76
N LYS A 657 0.34 -35.37 -10.36
CA LYS A 657 1.14 -36.21 -11.26
C LYS A 657 1.68 -35.41 -12.44
N LYS A 658 0.85 -34.58 -13.09
CA LYS A 658 1.30 -33.67 -14.16
C LYS A 658 2.32 -32.66 -13.67
N LEU A 659 2.12 -32.10 -12.48
CA LEU A 659 3.04 -31.14 -11.87
C LEU A 659 4.40 -31.77 -11.55
N VAL A 660 4.42 -33.02 -11.09
CA VAL A 660 5.64 -33.82 -10.86
C VAL A 660 6.34 -34.12 -12.19
N GLU A 661 5.60 -34.59 -13.20
CA GLU A 661 6.15 -34.85 -14.55
C GLU A 661 6.73 -33.58 -15.20
N SER A 662 6.11 -32.42 -14.95
CA SER A 662 6.60 -31.11 -15.41
C SER A 662 7.77 -30.53 -14.59
N GLY A 663 8.14 -31.19 -13.48
CA GLY A 663 9.23 -30.77 -12.59
C GLY A 663 8.91 -29.56 -11.71
N LYS A 664 7.66 -29.10 -11.65
CA LYS A 664 7.23 -27.96 -10.80
C LYS A 664 7.04 -28.35 -9.33
N VAL A 665 6.65 -29.59 -9.09
CA VAL A 665 6.41 -30.17 -7.75
C VAL A 665 7.25 -31.43 -7.61
N ARG A 666 7.68 -31.75 -6.38
CA ARG A 666 8.34 -33.00 -6.03
C ARG A 666 7.55 -33.75 -4.97
N GLU A 667 7.74 -35.06 -4.95
CA GLU A 667 7.22 -35.96 -3.93
C GLU A 667 8.21 -36.04 -2.75
N GLU A 668 7.67 -36.04 -1.53
CA GLU A 668 8.42 -36.18 -0.30
C GLU A 668 7.67 -37.11 0.66
N ILE A 669 8.37 -37.95 1.42
CA ILE A 669 7.75 -38.74 2.48
C ILE A 669 7.93 -37.99 3.80
N VAL A 670 6.81 -37.63 4.41
CA VAL A 670 6.74 -36.90 5.68
C VAL A 670 6.02 -37.77 6.69
N ASN A 671 6.70 -38.16 7.78
CA ASN A 671 6.12 -39.01 8.83
C ASN A 671 5.43 -40.29 8.29
N GLY A 672 6.02 -40.89 7.24
CA GLY A 672 5.47 -42.10 6.59
C GLY A 672 4.33 -41.85 5.61
N VAL A 673 3.96 -40.59 5.35
CA VAL A 673 2.89 -40.20 4.42
C VAL A 673 3.48 -39.47 3.21
N LEU A 674 2.99 -39.81 2.02
CA LEU A 674 3.38 -39.12 0.78
C LEU A 674 2.81 -37.70 0.76
N SER A 675 3.70 -36.72 0.60
CA SER A 675 3.42 -35.29 0.55
C SER A 675 4.09 -34.68 -0.69
N TYR A 676 3.63 -33.48 -1.07
CA TYR A 676 4.06 -32.76 -2.25
C TYR A 676 4.57 -31.38 -1.86
N ALA A 677 5.67 -30.95 -2.47
CA ALA A 677 6.29 -29.65 -2.25
C ALA A 677 6.75 -29.03 -3.57
N VAL A 678 6.78 -27.70 -3.65
CA VAL A 678 7.26 -27.00 -4.86
C VAL A 678 8.77 -27.11 -4.99
N ASN A 679 9.27 -27.27 -6.22
CA ASN A 679 10.69 -27.11 -6.53
C ASN A 679 11.02 -25.62 -6.58
N ILE A 680 11.61 -25.12 -5.49
CA ILE A 680 11.98 -23.72 -5.27
C ILE A 680 13.36 -23.44 -5.88
#